data_AF-T0S7L6-F1
#
_entry.id   AF-T0S7L6-F1
#
_cell.length_a   1.000
_cell.length_b   1.000
_cell.length_c   1.000
_cell.angle_alpha   90.00
_cell.angle_beta   90.00
_cell.angle_gamma   90.00
#
_symmetry.space_group_name_H-M   'P 1'
#
loop_
_entity.id
_entity.type
_entity.pdbx_description
1 polymer ?
#
loop_
_entity_poly.entity_id
_entity_poly.type
_entity_poly.pdbx_seq_one_letter_code
_entity_poly.pdbx_strand_id
1 'polypeptide(L)'
;MPAGAYLVGAMPPVWAERAARLYEHSISLAGLLVIVLIAADSIVNNWAFNHFLGNGLFFTTPLVASDTLEGLSDQYTFLKGASLSSISNAGTRMANYTVTNLVTKSDRIYVISAGSFPLTPATNLCPIFQGEYAIDLSVATNVRLALVQDTITFYRGNAITHAFTDDETSNVGNTSMRSDALIERGYLAGRSAVDMRFTTKLLLDATATPQNFVMKYYRIFPRNFCSGCDPVAELGYGVCNVTYSYNATEKKVVIAKSSFVDGSVYNVGLMMTNSTFGVIALYVKLVGIFFGVGGYLASRRTVQWQEVDITKSDSFAARVLRTVAPKYFPHASHALRYDMFCYNSDIFVFSYAVSVLLDIQNCLIFMRNVNLYNNLSPQFLYSLQMFCCSMRLLWVNCAVLKICKILWNLLGTVSYNGQSAVMGSLNLSSVTSLYLSAVLLIYMPPFIEYNNNTSIALKNSVEKLDGLRVDVFDGFYIRVAGSIVLGMLVNLGLITALDHLWNFKHWKLLRKHSLARQAMYNSSSIVCDYLDGIEVEAEGKAGGALLLCRARRLSTLQWFFMSHLTCFGLPEKEMRNKRVAKTTLQNTAHSMQHDEVDAKGIGNDDLRDTSYLVVQDGDPNIHLLDPMLNDVTSLVYNIKILKNTSVTIK
;
A
#
# COMPACT_ATOMS: atom_id res chain seq x y z
N MET A 1 -6.63 -22.44 -19.27
CA MET A 1 -8.02 -21.98 -19.13
C MET A 1 -8.33 -21.63 -17.68
N PRO A 2 -8.32 -20.35 -17.25
CA PRO A 2 -8.85 -19.97 -15.94
C PRO A 2 -10.24 -19.30 -16.08
N ALA A 3 -11.08 -19.49 -15.07
CA ALA A 3 -12.42 -18.92 -14.84
C ALA A 3 -13.58 -19.26 -15.82
N GLY A 4 -13.34 -19.55 -17.10
CA GLY A 4 -14.43 -19.84 -18.05
C GLY A 4 -15.12 -21.20 -17.87
N ALA A 5 -14.46 -22.18 -17.25
CA ALA A 5 -14.88 -23.59 -17.32
C ALA A 5 -16.00 -24.02 -16.34
N TYR A 6 -16.39 -23.18 -15.38
CA TYR A 6 -17.37 -23.58 -14.35
C TYR A 6 -18.81 -23.17 -14.64
N LEU A 7 -19.07 -22.44 -15.72
CA LEU A 7 -20.43 -22.18 -16.25
C LEU A 7 -20.76 -23.03 -17.50
N VAL A 8 -19.89 -23.97 -17.87
CA VAL A 8 -19.93 -24.70 -19.17
C VAL A 8 -20.84 -25.93 -19.13
N GLY A 9 -21.67 -26.10 -18.11
CA GLY A 9 -22.71 -27.12 -18.12
C GLY A 9 -23.86 -26.83 -19.10
N ALA A 10 -24.04 -25.57 -19.52
CA ALA A 10 -25.27 -25.15 -20.22
C ALA A 10 -25.12 -23.98 -21.22
N MET A 11 -23.91 -23.64 -21.69
CA MET A 11 -23.71 -22.56 -22.67
C MET A 11 -23.24 -23.07 -24.04
N PRO A 12 -23.87 -22.63 -25.16
CA PRO A 12 -23.42 -23.00 -26.50
C PRO A 12 -21.96 -22.57 -26.76
N PRO A 13 -21.17 -23.32 -27.56
CA PRO A 13 -19.73 -23.10 -27.74
C PRO A 13 -19.35 -21.70 -28.23
N VAL A 14 -20.23 -21.04 -29.01
CA VAL A 14 -20.06 -19.66 -29.48
C VAL A 14 -20.08 -18.65 -28.34
N TRP A 15 -20.90 -18.88 -27.30
CA TRP A 15 -20.98 -18.00 -26.13
C TRP A 15 -19.79 -18.20 -25.20
N ALA A 16 -19.29 -19.42 -25.07
CA ALA A 16 -18.07 -19.71 -24.32
C ALA A 16 -16.84 -18.99 -24.92
N GLU A 17 -16.71 -19.01 -26.26
CA GLU A 17 -15.61 -18.35 -26.96
C GLU A 17 -15.70 -16.81 -26.88
N ARG A 18 -16.91 -16.24 -26.97
CA ARG A 18 -17.14 -14.81 -26.75
C ARG A 18 -16.87 -14.39 -25.31
N ALA A 19 -17.28 -15.21 -24.34
CA ALA A 19 -17.01 -14.96 -22.92
C ALA A 19 -15.51 -15.00 -22.62
N ALA A 20 -14.77 -15.95 -23.21
CA ALA A 20 -13.32 -16.01 -23.08
C ALA A 20 -12.63 -14.76 -23.66
N ARG A 21 -13.03 -14.31 -24.84
CA ARG A 21 -12.49 -13.07 -25.45
C ARG A 21 -12.83 -11.82 -24.65
N LEU A 22 -14.06 -11.71 -24.13
CA LEU A 22 -14.47 -10.62 -23.25
C LEU A 22 -13.66 -10.62 -21.94
N TYR A 23 -13.38 -11.80 -21.39
CA TYR A 23 -12.55 -11.96 -20.19
C TYR A 23 -11.09 -11.54 -20.44
N GLU A 24 -10.49 -11.95 -21.56
CA GLU A 24 -9.13 -11.52 -21.92
C GLU A 24 -9.03 -10.00 -22.15
N HIS A 25 -10.03 -9.40 -22.80
CA HIS A 25 -10.10 -7.96 -22.99
C HIS A 25 -10.31 -7.22 -21.67
N SER A 26 -11.18 -7.70 -20.78
CA SER A 26 -11.42 -7.06 -19.48
C SER A 26 -10.19 -7.11 -18.58
N ILE A 27 -9.47 -8.23 -18.59
CA ILE A 27 -8.20 -8.38 -17.90
C ILE A 27 -7.12 -7.44 -18.47
N SER A 28 -7.03 -7.33 -19.79
CA SER A 28 -6.07 -6.42 -20.43
C SER A 28 -6.37 -4.96 -20.11
N LEU A 29 -7.65 -4.58 -20.12
CA LEU A 29 -8.11 -3.25 -19.72
C LEU A 29 -7.81 -2.98 -18.24
N ALA A 30 -8.09 -3.94 -17.35
CA ALA A 30 -7.77 -3.82 -15.93
C ALA A 30 -6.26 -3.65 -15.70
N GLY A 31 -5.42 -4.40 -16.44
CA GLY A 31 -3.97 -4.23 -16.41
C GLY A 31 -3.50 -2.84 -16.84
N LEU A 32 -4.09 -2.29 -17.91
CA LEU A 32 -3.81 -0.91 -18.34
C LEU A 32 -4.24 0.12 -17.29
N LEU A 33 -5.42 -0.04 -16.70
CA LEU A 33 -5.91 0.84 -15.63
C LEU A 33 -4.96 0.83 -14.43
N VAL A 34 -4.44 -0.34 -14.03
CA VAL A 34 -3.47 -0.45 -12.93
C VAL A 34 -2.16 0.29 -13.26
N ILE A 35 -1.67 0.23 -14.49
CA ILE A 35 -0.51 1.01 -14.92
C ILE A 35 -0.78 2.51 -14.78
N VAL A 36 -1.94 2.98 -15.25
CA VAL A 36 -2.35 4.38 -15.13
C VAL A 36 -2.47 4.79 -13.66
N LEU A 37 -3.02 3.94 -12.79
CA LEU A 37 -3.12 4.20 -11.35
C LEU A 37 -1.75 4.28 -10.68
N ILE A 38 -0.81 3.38 -11.01
CA ILE A 38 0.57 3.42 -10.47
C ILE A 38 1.29 4.70 -10.93
N ALA A 39 1.12 5.09 -12.20
CA ALA A 39 1.70 6.31 -12.74
C ALA A 39 1.09 7.56 -12.07
N ALA A 40 -0.24 7.61 -11.95
CA ALA A 40 -0.94 8.68 -11.26
C ALA A 40 -0.50 8.78 -9.78
N ASP A 41 -0.38 7.65 -9.08
CA ASP A 41 0.12 7.63 -7.70
C ASP A 41 1.56 8.16 -7.60
N SER A 42 2.43 7.81 -8.55
CA SER A 42 3.83 8.24 -8.54
C SER A 42 4.01 9.75 -8.78
N ILE A 43 3.03 10.40 -9.41
CA ILE A 43 3.05 11.82 -9.76
C ILE A 43 2.19 12.63 -8.78
N VAL A 44 0.89 12.30 -8.69
CA VAL A 44 -0.11 13.05 -7.92
C VAL A 44 0.10 12.89 -6.42
N ASN A 45 0.53 11.71 -5.96
CA ASN A 45 0.81 11.45 -4.54
C ASN A 45 2.31 11.55 -4.23
N ASN A 46 3.02 12.43 -4.93
CA ASN A 46 4.40 12.81 -4.65
C ASN A 46 4.41 14.13 -3.86
N TRP A 47 4.79 14.07 -2.60
CA TRP A 47 4.72 15.22 -1.69
C TRP A 47 5.69 16.34 -2.07
N ALA A 48 6.89 15.99 -2.55
CA ALA A 48 7.88 16.96 -3.01
C ALA A 48 7.40 17.71 -4.27
N PHE A 49 6.79 17.00 -5.21
CA PHE A 49 6.21 17.62 -6.41
C PHE A 49 5.05 18.57 -6.05
N ASN A 50 4.14 18.13 -5.18
CA ASN A 50 3.02 18.97 -4.72
C ASN A 50 3.50 20.22 -3.97
N HIS A 51 4.56 20.09 -3.17
CA HIS A 51 5.16 21.23 -2.49
C HIS A 51 5.77 22.22 -3.49
N PHE A 52 6.50 21.71 -4.50
CA PHE A 52 7.10 22.52 -5.55
C PHE A 52 6.07 23.31 -6.37
N LEU A 53 4.90 22.74 -6.66
CA LEU A 53 3.81 23.44 -7.36
C LEU A 53 3.29 24.67 -6.58
N GLY A 54 3.52 24.75 -5.27
CA GLY A 54 3.33 25.98 -4.50
C GLY A 54 1.89 26.34 -4.14
N ASN A 55 0.86 25.64 -4.64
CA ASN A 55 -0.55 25.91 -4.30
C ASN A 55 -0.81 25.89 -2.78
N GLY A 56 -0.08 25.08 -2.02
CA GLY A 56 -0.19 25.03 -0.56
C GLY A 56 0.28 26.31 0.14
N LEU A 57 1.14 27.13 -0.47
CA LEU A 57 1.64 28.37 0.12
C LEU A 57 0.56 29.44 0.27
N PHE A 58 -0.58 29.29 -0.41
CA PHE A 58 -1.75 30.16 -0.17
C PHE A 58 -2.15 30.21 1.32
N PHE A 59 -2.03 29.10 2.03
CA PHE A 59 -2.41 29.03 3.44
C PHE A 59 -1.45 29.76 4.40
N THR A 60 -0.27 30.19 3.94
CA THR A 60 0.67 30.97 4.76
C THR A 60 0.38 32.47 4.75
N THR A 61 -0.58 32.93 3.94
CA THR A 61 -1.02 34.33 3.83
C THR A 61 -1.20 35.07 5.16
N PRO A 62 -1.84 34.53 6.23
CA PRO A 62 -1.99 35.25 7.50
C PRO A 62 -0.66 35.47 8.24
N LEU A 63 0.39 34.71 7.90
CA LEU A 63 1.69 34.79 8.55
C LEU A 63 2.67 35.70 7.81
N VAL A 64 2.41 36.08 6.56
CA VAL A 64 3.36 36.80 5.70
C VAL A 64 3.82 38.15 6.29
N ALA A 65 2.99 38.78 7.11
CA ALA A 65 3.31 40.07 7.70
C ALA A 65 4.17 39.95 8.98
N SER A 66 4.40 38.75 9.53
CA SER A 66 5.13 38.56 10.78
C SER A 66 6.16 37.45 10.68
N ASP A 67 7.40 37.74 11.05
CA ASP A 67 8.50 36.76 11.01
C ASP A 67 8.52 35.82 12.23
N THR A 68 7.72 36.13 13.26
CA THR A 68 7.71 35.40 14.54
C THR A 68 6.29 35.17 15.04
N LEU A 69 6.12 34.17 15.92
CA LEU A 69 4.85 33.92 16.58
C LEU A 69 4.39 35.12 17.42
N GLU A 70 5.30 35.73 18.16
CA GLU A 70 5.00 36.87 19.07
C GLU A 70 4.51 38.08 18.30
N GLY A 71 5.13 38.39 17.14
CA GLY A 71 4.74 39.51 16.30
C GLY A 71 3.34 39.36 15.66
N LEU A 72 2.67 38.20 15.78
CA LEU A 72 1.25 38.08 15.42
C LEU A 72 0.34 38.79 16.42
N SER A 73 0.78 38.95 17.67
CA SER A 73 0.05 39.67 18.73
C SER A 73 -0.15 41.15 18.39
N ASP A 74 0.79 41.73 17.65
CA ASP A 74 0.74 43.13 17.22
C ASP A 74 -0.18 43.34 16.01
N GLN A 75 -0.53 42.27 15.29
CA GLN A 75 -1.28 42.35 14.02
C GLN A 75 -2.73 41.91 14.14
N TYR A 76 -3.05 41.14 15.18
CA TYR A 76 -4.34 40.53 15.38
C TYR A 76 -4.84 40.79 16.80
N THR A 77 -6.12 41.14 16.91
CA THR A 77 -6.81 41.17 18.19
C THR A 77 -7.30 39.77 18.53
N PHE A 78 -6.82 39.24 19.65
CA PHE A 78 -7.19 37.89 20.10
C PHE A 78 -8.50 37.89 20.89
N LEU A 79 -9.25 36.79 20.74
CA LEU A 79 -10.40 36.49 21.59
C LEU A 79 -9.96 36.42 23.07
N LYS A 80 -10.75 37.02 23.96
CA LYS A 80 -10.48 37.01 25.41
C LYS A 80 -10.37 35.58 25.95
N GLY A 81 -9.23 35.26 26.55
CA GLY A 81 -8.92 33.93 27.09
C GLY A 81 -8.38 32.92 26.05
N ALA A 82 -8.29 33.29 24.77
CA ALA A 82 -7.80 32.45 23.68
C ALA A 82 -6.70 33.20 22.88
N SER A 83 -5.67 33.64 23.59
CA SER A 83 -4.50 34.34 23.06
C SER A 83 -3.27 33.43 23.07
N LEU A 84 -2.18 33.86 22.43
CA LEU A 84 -0.89 33.15 22.48
C LEU A 84 -0.32 33.00 23.90
N SER A 85 -0.76 33.83 24.85
CA SER A 85 -0.37 33.76 26.25
C SER A 85 -1.21 32.78 27.09
N SER A 86 -2.35 32.29 26.59
CA SER A 86 -3.24 31.39 27.34
C SER A 86 -3.03 29.91 27.06
N ILE A 87 -2.16 29.57 26.10
CA ILE A 87 -1.83 28.18 25.76
C ILE A 87 -0.69 27.62 26.62
N SER A 88 -0.64 26.29 26.74
CA SER A 88 0.44 25.55 27.41
C SER A 88 1.81 25.76 26.75
N ASN A 89 2.89 25.46 27.46
CA ASN A 89 4.25 25.52 26.91
C ASN A 89 4.42 24.58 25.71
N ALA A 90 3.79 23.41 25.76
CA ALA A 90 3.75 22.48 24.64
C ALA A 90 3.01 23.07 23.44
N GLY A 91 1.88 23.75 23.68
CA GLY A 91 1.13 24.49 22.66
C GLY A 91 1.97 25.61 22.04
N THR A 92 2.64 26.43 22.86
CA THR A 92 3.52 27.51 22.40
C THR A 92 4.65 26.99 21.53
N ARG A 93 5.34 25.91 21.94
CA ARG A 93 6.38 25.29 21.12
C ARG A 93 5.84 24.81 19.78
N MET A 94 4.65 24.19 19.79
CA MET A 94 4.01 23.66 18.58
C MET A 94 3.65 24.78 17.59
N ALA A 95 3.00 25.84 18.09
CA ALA A 95 2.65 27.02 17.33
C ALA A 95 3.91 27.69 16.75
N ASN A 96 4.95 27.86 17.58
CA ASN A 96 6.20 28.49 17.16
C ASN A 96 6.89 27.68 16.04
N TYR A 97 7.05 26.36 16.24
CA TYR A 97 7.61 25.49 15.22
C TYR A 97 6.86 25.59 13.89
N THR A 98 5.52 25.55 13.94
CA THR A 98 4.69 25.64 12.73
C THR A 98 4.83 26.99 12.04
N VAL A 99 4.70 28.10 12.77
CA VAL A 99 4.80 29.45 12.20
C VAL A 99 6.19 29.69 11.60
N THR A 100 7.26 29.40 12.35
CA THR A 100 8.64 29.59 11.86
C THR A 100 8.86 28.82 10.57
N ASN A 101 8.54 27.51 10.52
CA ASN A 101 8.81 26.73 9.32
C ASN A 101 7.96 27.15 8.10
N LEU A 102 6.73 27.63 8.33
CA LEU A 102 5.87 28.15 7.26
C LEU A 102 6.37 29.50 6.71
N VAL A 103 6.82 30.41 7.59
CA VAL A 103 7.33 31.73 7.19
C VAL A 103 8.69 31.63 6.51
N THR A 104 9.62 30.84 7.07
CA THR A 104 10.96 30.68 6.51
C THR A 104 11.01 29.75 5.30
N LYS A 105 9.88 29.13 4.92
CA LYS A 105 9.80 28.10 3.86
C LYS A 105 10.86 27.01 4.03
N SER A 106 10.90 26.42 5.23
CA SER A 106 11.93 25.45 5.59
C SER A 106 11.86 24.17 4.76
N ASP A 107 13.01 23.64 4.35
CA ASP A 107 13.13 22.33 3.68
C ASP A 107 12.70 21.15 4.58
N ARG A 108 12.46 21.39 5.87
CA ARG A 108 11.99 20.38 6.83
C ARG A 108 10.53 20.01 6.65
N ILE A 109 9.77 20.76 5.86
CA ILE A 109 8.33 20.57 5.72
C ILE A 109 7.90 20.55 4.26
N TYR A 110 6.85 19.78 3.98
CA TYR A 110 6.06 19.91 2.76
C TYR A 110 4.79 20.67 3.08
N VAL A 111 4.51 21.69 2.29
CA VAL A 111 3.25 22.45 2.32
C VAL A 111 2.49 22.13 1.04
N ILE A 112 1.37 21.42 1.17
CA ILE A 112 0.58 20.92 0.03
C ILE A 112 -0.88 21.39 0.12
N SER A 113 -1.52 21.53 -1.04
CA SER A 113 -2.97 21.69 -1.12
C SER A 113 -3.62 20.30 -1.21
N ALA A 114 -4.58 20.02 -0.34
CA ALA A 114 -5.25 18.71 -0.25
C ALA A 114 -6.62 18.71 -0.95
N GLY A 115 -7.23 19.87 -1.13
CA GLY A 115 -8.45 20.02 -1.93
C GLY A 115 -9.39 21.10 -1.46
N SER A 116 -10.55 21.16 -2.11
CA SER A 116 -11.60 22.15 -1.89
C SER A 116 -12.95 21.44 -1.73
N PHE A 117 -13.57 21.56 -0.55
CA PHE A 117 -14.73 20.76 -0.17
C PHE A 117 -15.96 21.59 0.17
N PRO A 118 -17.15 21.11 -0.25
CA PRO A 118 -18.44 21.39 0.32
C PRO A 118 -18.48 21.71 1.80
N LEU A 119 -18.77 22.93 2.27
CA LEU A 119 -19.14 23.05 3.69
C LEU A 119 -20.55 22.49 3.90
N THR A 120 -20.64 21.55 4.83
CA THR A 120 -21.90 20.96 5.31
C THR A 120 -22.16 21.39 6.77
N PRO A 121 -23.40 21.27 7.29
CA PRO A 121 -23.69 21.52 8.69
C PRO A 121 -22.82 20.70 9.66
N ALA A 122 -22.45 19.48 9.27
CA ALA A 122 -21.57 18.60 10.04
C ALA A 122 -20.11 19.10 10.11
N THR A 123 -19.70 20.00 9.21
CA THR A 123 -18.37 20.63 9.17
C THR A 123 -18.36 22.08 9.64
N ASN A 124 -19.32 22.50 10.47
CA ASN A 124 -19.40 23.88 10.93
C ASN A 124 -18.27 24.22 11.91
N LEU A 125 -17.19 24.80 11.40
CA LEU A 125 -16.03 25.22 12.20
C LEU A 125 -16.20 26.63 12.81
N CYS A 126 -17.16 27.42 12.37
CA CYS A 126 -17.28 28.85 12.71
C CYS A 126 -17.61 29.21 14.18
N PRO A 127 -18.33 28.39 14.98
CA PRO A 127 -18.75 28.80 16.32
C PRO A 127 -17.63 29.21 17.28
N ILE A 128 -16.40 28.77 17.04
CA ILE A 128 -15.23 29.11 17.88
C ILE A 128 -14.93 30.62 17.92
N PHE A 129 -15.39 31.41 16.94
CA PHE A 129 -15.16 32.86 16.91
C PHE A 129 -16.06 33.63 17.89
N GLN A 130 -17.05 32.98 18.51
CA GLN A 130 -17.99 33.61 19.45
C GLN A 130 -17.28 34.06 20.73
N GLY A 131 -17.62 35.26 21.20
CA GLY A 131 -17.10 35.85 22.44
C GLY A 131 -16.65 37.31 22.27
N GLU A 132 -15.77 37.76 23.18
CA GLU A 132 -15.40 39.16 23.34
C GLU A 132 -13.99 39.46 22.81
N TYR A 133 -13.86 40.51 22.01
CA TYR A 133 -12.59 41.03 21.50
C TYR A 133 -12.39 42.47 21.97
N ALA A 134 -11.23 42.76 22.58
CA ALA A 134 -10.89 44.10 23.07
C ALA A 134 -10.47 44.99 21.88
N ILE A 135 -11.39 45.81 21.39
CA ILE A 135 -11.21 46.61 20.16
C ILE A 135 -11.79 48.00 20.41
N ASP A 136 -10.97 49.03 20.21
CA ASP A 136 -11.43 50.41 20.20
C ASP A 136 -11.69 50.89 18.77
N LEU A 137 -12.96 50.83 18.34
CA LEU A 137 -13.36 51.26 17.00
C LEU A 137 -13.26 52.77 16.78
N SER A 138 -13.01 53.57 17.83
CA SER A 138 -12.69 55.00 17.67
C SER A 138 -11.27 55.23 17.14
N VAL A 139 -10.38 54.24 17.31
CA VAL A 139 -8.98 54.30 16.88
C VAL A 139 -8.80 53.62 15.52
N ALA A 140 -9.41 52.45 15.32
CA ALA A 140 -9.30 51.69 14.07
C ALA A 140 -10.59 50.94 13.75
N THR A 141 -11.16 51.21 12.57
CA THR A 141 -12.31 50.48 12.02
C THR A 141 -11.92 49.25 11.22
N ASN A 142 -10.66 49.18 10.79
CA ASN A 142 -10.08 48.06 10.06
C ASN A 142 -9.32 47.15 11.03
N VAL A 143 -9.92 46.00 11.38
CA VAL A 143 -9.38 45.09 12.39
C VAL A 143 -9.13 43.70 11.82
N ARG A 144 -8.25 42.95 12.46
CA ARG A 144 -8.05 41.52 12.20
C ARG A 144 -8.25 40.78 13.51
N LEU A 145 -9.07 39.75 13.49
CA LEU A 145 -9.36 38.93 14.65
C LEU A 145 -8.54 37.65 14.60
N ALA A 146 -8.17 37.14 15.76
CA ALA A 146 -7.57 35.84 15.88
C ALA A 146 -8.00 35.13 17.16
N LEU A 147 -7.76 33.83 17.20
CA LEU A 147 -7.89 33.04 18.42
C LEU A 147 -6.88 31.90 18.37
N VAL A 148 -6.46 31.49 19.56
CA VAL A 148 -5.59 30.32 19.75
C VAL A 148 -6.12 29.49 20.89
N GLN A 149 -6.27 28.20 20.64
CA GLN A 149 -6.71 27.25 21.65
C GLN A 149 -5.90 25.96 21.55
N ASP A 150 -5.29 25.52 22.64
CA ASP A 150 -4.63 24.23 22.71
C ASP A 150 -5.50 23.17 23.39
N THR A 151 -5.31 21.93 22.93
CA THR A 151 -6.11 20.78 23.32
C THR A 151 -5.25 19.53 23.39
N ILE A 152 -5.60 18.63 24.31
CA ILE A 152 -5.12 17.24 24.32
C ILE A 152 -6.32 16.33 24.11
N THR A 153 -6.26 15.53 23.06
CA THR A 153 -7.27 14.52 22.78
C THR A 153 -6.91 13.22 23.48
N PHE A 154 -7.85 12.78 24.29
CA PHE A 154 -7.83 11.53 25.03
C PHE A 154 -8.65 10.49 24.27
N TYR A 155 -8.17 9.25 24.21
CA TYR A 155 -8.83 8.14 23.52
C TYR A 155 -9.02 6.97 24.49
N ARG A 156 -10.14 6.26 24.35
CA ARG A 156 -10.43 5.03 25.09
C ARG A 156 -10.68 3.89 24.11
N GLY A 157 -10.16 2.71 24.42
CA GLY A 157 -10.37 1.53 23.59
C GLY A 157 -9.69 1.57 22.22
N ASN A 158 -9.91 0.52 21.43
CA ASN A 158 -9.48 0.38 20.04
C ASN A 158 -10.52 -0.46 19.27
N ALA A 159 -10.33 -0.66 17.98
CA ALA A 159 -11.29 -1.38 17.13
C ALA A 159 -11.62 -2.80 17.63
N ILE A 160 -10.69 -3.46 18.34
CA ILE A 160 -10.92 -4.79 18.93
C ILE A 160 -11.78 -4.64 20.19
N THR A 161 -11.46 -3.73 21.10
CA THR A 161 -12.27 -3.55 22.32
C THR A 161 -13.66 -3.00 22.01
N HIS A 162 -13.81 -2.13 21.01
CA HIS A 162 -15.13 -1.69 20.54
C HIS A 162 -16.00 -2.86 20.06
N ALA A 163 -15.39 -3.90 19.47
CA ALA A 163 -16.12 -5.07 19.01
C ALA A 163 -16.49 -6.07 20.11
N PHE A 164 -15.74 -6.10 21.23
CA PHE A 164 -15.87 -7.14 22.26
C PHE A 164 -16.23 -6.62 23.66
N THR A 165 -16.29 -5.30 23.85
CA THR A 165 -16.55 -4.64 25.14
C THR A 165 -17.53 -3.49 24.97
N ASP A 166 -17.87 -2.83 26.07
CA ASP A 166 -18.84 -1.73 26.15
C ASP A 166 -18.18 -0.34 26.28
N ASP A 167 -16.91 -0.22 25.89
CA ASP A 167 -16.10 1.00 26.02
C ASP A 167 -16.68 2.24 25.31
N GLU A 168 -17.49 2.04 24.26
CA GLU A 168 -18.22 3.10 23.56
C GLU A 168 -19.46 3.60 24.31
N THR A 169 -20.02 2.83 25.25
CA THR A 169 -21.35 3.09 25.82
C THR A 169 -21.37 3.27 27.33
N SER A 170 -20.48 2.60 28.07
CA SER A 170 -20.46 2.65 29.53
C SER A 170 -19.44 3.64 30.08
N ASN A 171 -19.83 4.44 31.09
CA ASN A 171 -18.95 5.40 31.79
C ASN A 171 -18.14 6.32 30.85
N VAL A 172 -18.78 6.82 29.79
CA VAL A 172 -18.14 7.67 28.77
C VAL A 172 -17.76 9.02 29.36
N GLY A 173 -16.57 9.51 29.01
CA GLY A 173 -16.10 10.84 29.42
C GLY A 173 -16.89 11.96 28.76
N ASN A 174 -16.80 13.17 29.32
CA ASN A 174 -17.39 14.37 28.71
C ASN A 174 -16.38 15.53 28.68
N THR A 175 -16.73 16.62 27.98
CA THR A 175 -15.82 17.75 27.73
C THR A 175 -15.61 18.67 28.93
N SER A 176 -16.34 18.49 30.05
CA SER A 176 -16.13 19.24 31.28
C SER A 176 -15.27 18.50 32.31
N MET A 177 -14.95 17.23 32.08
CA MET A 177 -14.07 16.44 32.95
C MET A 177 -12.60 16.89 32.84
N ARG A 178 -11.89 16.78 33.97
CA ARG A 178 -10.43 16.97 34.05
C ARG A 178 -9.69 15.68 33.67
N SER A 179 -8.39 15.79 33.42
CA SER A 179 -7.53 14.69 33.01
C SER A 179 -7.57 13.49 33.95
N ASP A 180 -7.50 13.69 35.27
CA ASP A 180 -7.56 12.60 36.27
C ASP A 180 -8.83 11.74 36.13
N ALA A 181 -9.97 12.40 35.96
CA ALA A 181 -11.27 11.75 35.80
C ALA A 181 -11.40 11.01 34.45
N LEU A 182 -10.70 11.46 33.41
CA LEU A 182 -10.63 10.77 32.12
C LEU A 182 -9.74 9.52 32.22
N ILE A 183 -8.59 9.63 32.89
CA ILE A 183 -7.66 8.51 33.11
C ILE A 183 -8.32 7.41 33.95
N GLU A 184 -9.05 7.79 35.02
CA GLU A 184 -9.84 6.84 35.83
C GLU A 184 -10.87 6.06 35.00
N ARG A 185 -11.38 6.67 33.91
CA ARG A 185 -12.32 6.05 32.96
C ARG A 185 -11.63 5.27 31.84
N GLY A 186 -10.31 5.10 31.89
CA GLY A 186 -9.52 4.36 30.91
C GLY A 186 -9.21 5.13 29.63
N TYR A 187 -9.30 6.47 29.65
CA TYR A 187 -8.84 7.29 28.55
C TYR A 187 -7.34 7.59 28.66
N LEU A 188 -6.63 7.56 27.53
CA LEU A 188 -5.21 7.85 27.42
C LEU A 188 -4.97 9.02 26.46
N ALA A 189 -4.03 9.90 26.79
CA ALA A 189 -3.69 11.05 25.97
C ALA A 189 -2.93 10.62 24.71
N GLY A 190 -3.50 10.85 23.52
CA GLY A 190 -2.96 10.35 22.26
C GLY A 190 -2.66 11.41 21.19
N ARG A 191 -2.99 12.68 21.44
CA ARG A 191 -2.72 13.77 20.50
C ARG A 191 -2.78 15.13 21.19
N SER A 192 -1.76 15.98 21.03
CA SER A 192 -1.91 17.41 21.33
C SER A 192 -2.14 18.19 20.05
N ALA A 193 -2.90 19.28 20.13
CA ALA A 193 -3.19 20.12 18.99
C ALA A 193 -3.38 21.58 19.42
N VAL A 194 -3.06 22.52 18.53
CA VAL A 194 -3.29 23.96 18.73
C VAL A 194 -4.11 24.47 17.55
N ASP A 195 -5.33 24.95 17.79
CA ASP A 195 -6.19 25.57 16.77
C ASP A 195 -5.91 27.07 16.74
N MET A 196 -5.15 27.52 15.74
CA MET A 196 -4.92 28.95 15.47
C MET A 196 -5.80 29.37 14.31
N ARG A 197 -6.56 30.46 14.48
CA ARG A 197 -7.38 31.02 13.41
C ARG A 197 -7.15 32.50 13.29
N PHE A 198 -7.08 32.95 12.03
CA PHE A 198 -6.73 34.32 11.67
C PHE A 198 -7.72 34.81 10.63
N THR A 199 -8.37 35.94 10.87
CA THR A 199 -9.29 36.52 9.88
C THR A 199 -8.53 37.36 8.87
N THR A 200 -9.16 37.61 7.73
CA THR A 200 -8.75 38.74 6.87
C THR A 200 -9.07 40.07 7.56
N LYS A 201 -8.63 41.19 6.97
CA LYS A 201 -9.07 42.52 7.41
C LYS A 201 -10.59 42.60 7.36
N LEU A 202 -11.19 43.09 8.44
CA LEU A 202 -12.62 43.30 8.61
C LEU A 202 -12.85 44.80 8.82
N LEU A 203 -13.87 45.33 8.15
CA LEU A 203 -14.36 46.69 8.39
C LEU A 203 -15.55 46.58 9.34
N LEU A 204 -15.42 47.12 10.54
CA LEU A 204 -16.46 47.08 11.56
C LEU A 204 -17.00 48.49 11.84
N ASP A 205 -18.31 48.57 12.04
CA ASP A 205 -19.01 49.80 12.40
C ASP A 205 -19.20 49.88 13.91
N ALA A 206 -19.07 51.08 14.47
CA ALA A 206 -19.20 51.35 15.90
C ALA A 206 -20.66 51.40 16.36
N THR A 207 -21.42 50.32 16.13
CA THR A 207 -22.86 50.26 16.41
C THR A 207 -23.20 49.22 17.46
N ALA A 208 -24.04 49.58 18.43
CA ALA A 208 -24.53 48.66 19.46
C ALA A 208 -25.59 47.68 18.93
N THR A 209 -26.21 47.98 17.78
CA THR A 209 -27.16 47.07 17.13
C THR A 209 -26.43 45.90 16.48
N PRO A 210 -26.94 44.67 16.60
CA PRO A 210 -26.33 43.51 15.96
C PRO A 210 -26.27 43.66 14.44
N GLN A 211 -25.07 43.54 13.87
CA GLN A 211 -24.78 43.59 12.44
C GLN A 211 -24.31 42.23 11.94
N ASN A 212 -24.68 41.87 10.71
CA ASN A 212 -24.25 40.64 10.06
C ASN A 212 -23.20 40.93 8.99
N PHE A 213 -22.12 40.15 8.96
CA PHE A 213 -21.15 40.20 7.88
C PHE A 213 -20.53 38.84 7.61
N VAL A 214 -19.97 38.69 6.42
CA VAL A 214 -19.23 37.48 6.02
C VAL A 214 -17.75 37.70 6.28
N MET A 215 -17.18 36.94 7.22
CA MET A 215 -15.75 36.94 7.50
C MET A 215 -15.05 35.83 6.72
N LYS A 216 -13.87 36.11 6.17
CA LYS A 216 -12.93 35.10 5.66
C LYS A 216 -11.90 34.80 6.75
N TYR A 217 -11.52 33.54 6.88
CA TYR A 217 -10.52 33.13 7.86
C TYR A 217 -9.60 32.05 7.33
N TYR A 218 -8.39 32.04 7.86
CA TYR A 218 -7.40 30.99 7.75
C TYR A 218 -7.36 30.20 9.05
N ARG A 219 -7.14 28.89 8.95
CA ARG A 219 -6.93 27.98 10.07
C ARG A 219 -5.55 27.36 9.91
N ILE A 220 -4.77 27.38 10.97
CA ILE A 220 -3.50 26.66 11.08
C ILE A 220 -3.65 25.79 12.32
N PHE A 221 -3.79 24.49 12.11
CA PHE A 221 -4.14 23.54 13.16
C PHE A 221 -3.05 22.46 13.29
N PRO A 222 -1.88 22.80 13.86
CA PRO A 222 -0.83 21.84 14.15
C PRO A 222 -1.25 20.83 15.19
N ARG A 223 -0.73 19.62 15.02
CA ARG A 223 -0.94 18.45 15.86
C ARG A 223 0.35 17.68 16.00
N ASN A 224 0.58 17.12 17.17
CA ASN A 224 1.61 16.11 17.39
C ASN A 224 0.98 14.86 18.02
N PHE A 225 1.66 13.73 17.84
CA PHE A 225 1.20 12.42 18.33
C PHE A 225 2.08 11.89 19.46
N CYS A 226 2.95 12.75 19.99
CA CYS A 226 3.82 12.50 21.12
C CYS A 226 4.33 13.83 21.68
N SER A 227 4.59 13.84 22.99
CA SER A 227 5.11 15.02 23.68
C SER A 227 6.48 15.43 23.11
N GLY A 228 6.50 16.59 22.45
CA GLY A 228 7.72 17.22 21.95
C GLY A 228 8.18 16.78 20.56
N CYS A 229 7.40 15.96 19.87
CA CYS A 229 7.62 15.61 18.47
C CYS A 229 7.29 16.76 17.52
N ASP A 230 7.87 16.70 16.33
CA ASP A 230 7.60 17.68 15.27
C ASP A 230 6.13 17.62 14.85
N PRO A 231 5.40 18.75 14.86
CA PRO A 231 4.01 18.77 14.50
C PRO A 231 3.79 18.71 12.99
N VAL A 232 2.64 18.15 12.63
CA VAL A 232 2.03 18.25 11.30
C VAL A 232 0.78 19.12 11.42
N ALA A 233 0.45 19.92 10.41
CA ALA A 233 -0.67 20.85 10.51
C ALA A 233 -1.71 20.63 9.42
N GLU A 234 -2.98 20.69 9.81
CA GLU A 234 -4.06 20.97 8.87
C GLU A 234 -4.08 22.48 8.63
N LEU A 235 -4.06 22.87 7.36
CA LEU A 235 -4.16 24.24 6.92
C LEU A 235 -5.54 24.42 6.28
N GLY A 236 -6.17 25.54 6.55
CA GLY A 236 -7.55 25.74 6.16
C GLY A 236 -7.83 27.16 5.73
N TYR A 237 -8.79 27.31 4.83
CA TYR A 237 -9.36 28.61 4.48
C TYR A 237 -10.85 28.45 4.22
N GLY A 238 -11.65 29.33 4.82
CA GLY A 238 -13.09 29.30 4.71
C GLY A 238 -13.75 30.63 5.01
N VAL A 239 -15.07 30.60 5.04
CA VAL A 239 -15.92 31.77 5.34
C VAL A 239 -16.94 31.45 6.43
N CYS A 240 -17.23 32.45 7.26
CA CYS A 240 -18.24 32.38 8.30
C CYS A 240 -19.18 33.57 8.20
N ASN A 241 -20.48 33.34 8.40
CA ASN A 241 -21.46 34.38 8.62
C ASN A 241 -21.50 34.70 10.13
N VAL A 242 -21.29 35.97 10.47
CA VAL A 242 -21.09 36.40 11.84
C VAL A 242 -21.99 37.57 12.18
N THR A 243 -22.58 37.48 13.37
CA THR A 243 -23.37 38.55 13.99
C THR A 243 -22.56 39.17 15.11
N TYR A 244 -22.24 40.46 15.00
CA TYR A 244 -21.47 41.20 16.00
C TYR A 244 -22.21 42.45 16.49
N SER A 245 -21.86 42.93 17.68
CA SER A 245 -22.23 44.24 18.18
C SER A 245 -21.03 44.92 18.84
N TYR A 246 -21.04 46.25 18.87
CA TYR A 246 -19.99 47.04 19.51
C TYR A 246 -20.48 47.68 20.81
N ASN A 247 -19.73 47.46 21.90
CA ASN A 247 -19.94 48.15 23.17
C ASN A 247 -18.89 49.26 23.31
N ALA A 248 -19.30 50.51 23.11
CA ALA A 248 -18.44 51.68 23.16
C ALA A 248 -17.88 51.98 24.57
N THR A 249 -18.65 51.67 25.63
CA THR A 249 -18.24 51.91 27.02
C THR A 249 -17.08 51.00 27.42
N GLU A 250 -17.16 49.73 27.04
CA GLU A 250 -16.14 48.72 27.36
C GLU A 250 -15.07 48.57 26.27
N LYS A 251 -15.18 49.33 25.17
CA LYS A 251 -14.29 49.25 24.00
C LYS A 251 -14.07 47.81 23.55
N LYS A 252 -15.19 47.10 23.32
CA LYS A 252 -15.18 45.69 22.93
C LYS A 252 -16.18 45.39 21.84
N VAL A 253 -15.78 44.49 20.95
CA VAL A 253 -16.67 43.87 19.96
C VAL A 253 -17.09 42.51 20.50
N VAL A 254 -18.39 42.25 20.47
CA VAL A 254 -18.98 40.97 20.91
C VAL A 254 -19.52 40.24 19.69
N ILE A 255 -18.98 39.05 19.42
CA ILE A 255 -19.52 38.15 18.42
C ILE A 255 -20.53 37.23 19.09
N ALA A 256 -21.82 37.51 18.85
CA ALA A 256 -22.93 36.78 19.47
C ALA A 256 -23.25 35.47 18.75
N LYS A 257 -23.12 35.44 17.42
CA LYS A 257 -23.38 34.24 16.61
C LYS A 257 -22.35 34.13 15.50
N SER A 258 -21.94 32.90 15.23
CA SER A 258 -21.07 32.58 14.10
C SER A 258 -21.43 31.21 13.55
N SER A 259 -21.70 31.14 12.25
CA SER A 259 -22.05 29.91 11.55
C SER A 259 -21.41 29.86 10.17
N PHE A 260 -21.32 28.67 9.58
CA PHE A 260 -20.89 28.52 8.20
C PHE A 260 -21.86 29.22 7.22
N VAL A 261 -21.36 29.55 6.03
CA VAL A 261 -22.17 30.08 4.93
C VAL A 261 -22.60 28.90 4.04
N ASP A 262 -23.89 28.74 3.81
CA ASP A 262 -24.39 27.67 2.95
C ASP A 262 -23.88 27.81 1.50
N GLY A 263 -23.56 26.69 0.87
CA GLY A 263 -22.95 26.64 -0.48
C GLY A 263 -21.49 27.13 -0.56
N SER A 264 -20.87 27.52 0.56
CA SER A 264 -19.46 27.91 0.55
C SER A 264 -18.50 26.71 0.58
N VAL A 265 -17.25 26.95 0.19
CA VAL A 265 -16.20 25.93 0.07
C VAL A 265 -15.15 26.14 1.14
N TYR A 266 -14.68 25.04 1.74
CA TYR A 266 -13.52 25.01 2.61
C TYR A 266 -12.32 24.44 1.87
N ASN A 267 -11.26 25.23 1.76
CA ASN A 267 -10.01 24.80 1.18
C ASN A 267 -9.15 24.18 2.27
N VAL A 268 -8.61 22.99 2.00
CA VAL A 268 -7.78 22.22 2.92
C VAL A 268 -6.38 22.12 2.33
N GLY A 269 -5.38 22.41 3.15
CA GLY A 269 -3.97 22.15 2.91
C GLY A 269 -3.37 21.37 4.07
N LEU A 270 -2.15 20.91 3.88
CA LEU A 270 -1.43 20.15 4.89
C LEU A 270 0.02 20.62 4.97
N MET A 271 0.53 20.72 6.19
CA MET A 271 1.95 20.80 6.51
C MET A 271 2.38 19.42 7.01
N MET A 272 3.31 18.80 6.30
CA MET A 272 3.80 17.45 6.55
C MET A 272 5.32 17.48 6.72
N THR A 273 5.89 16.50 7.41
CA THR A 273 7.34 16.44 7.63
C THR A 273 8.06 15.97 6.37
N ASN A 274 9.10 16.67 5.97
CA ASN A 274 10.08 16.17 5.01
C ASN A 274 11.15 15.38 5.76
N SER A 275 10.98 14.05 5.78
CA SER A 275 11.91 13.14 6.46
C SER A 275 12.88 12.51 5.46
N THR A 276 14.07 12.15 5.93
CA THR A 276 15.04 11.37 5.14
C THR A 276 14.43 10.04 4.67
N PHE A 277 13.54 9.44 5.46
CA PHE A 277 12.80 8.25 5.08
C PHE A 277 11.93 8.47 3.85
N GLY A 278 11.28 9.64 3.71
CA GLY A 278 10.52 9.98 2.50
C GLY A 278 11.40 10.08 1.24
N VAL A 279 12.61 10.63 1.38
CA VAL A 279 13.59 10.70 0.29
C VAL A 279 14.06 9.30 -0.11
N ILE A 280 14.42 8.46 0.87
CA ILE A 280 14.80 7.06 0.62
C ILE A 280 13.65 6.29 -0.04
N ALA A 281 12.41 6.48 0.43
CA ALA A 281 11.22 5.87 -0.14
C ALA A 281 11.08 6.19 -1.63
N LEU A 282 11.36 7.44 -2.04
CA LEU A 282 11.32 7.85 -3.44
C LEU A 282 12.38 7.14 -4.27
N TYR A 283 13.64 7.09 -3.83
CA TYR A 283 14.71 6.39 -4.55
C TYR A 283 14.44 4.89 -4.68
N VAL A 284 13.99 4.25 -3.60
CA VAL A 284 13.63 2.82 -3.61
C VAL A 284 12.47 2.57 -4.58
N LYS A 285 11.48 3.48 -4.64
CA LYS A 285 10.38 3.40 -5.61
C LYS A 285 10.90 3.46 -7.04
N LEU A 286 11.80 4.41 -7.35
CA LEU A 286 12.38 4.57 -8.68
C LEU A 286 13.21 3.35 -9.11
N VAL A 287 13.97 2.76 -8.18
CA VAL A 287 14.70 1.51 -8.43
C VAL A 287 13.73 0.36 -8.73
N GLY A 288 12.65 0.24 -7.95
CA GLY A 288 11.57 -0.71 -8.22
C GLY A 288 10.98 -0.54 -9.62
N ILE A 289 10.60 0.69 -10.00
CA ILE A 289 10.07 1.01 -11.35
C ILE A 289 11.06 0.61 -12.44
N PHE A 290 12.35 0.92 -12.27
CA PHE A 290 13.39 0.58 -13.24
C PHE A 290 13.48 -0.94 -13.49
N PHE A 291 13.52 -1.75 -12.44
CA PHE A 291 13.54 -3.22 -12.59
C PHE A 291 12.21 -3.80 -13.09
N GLY A 292 11.07 -3.20 -12.70
CA GLY A 292 9.75 -3.62 -13.17
C GLY A 292 9.55 -3.37 -14.67
N VAL A 293 9.74 -2.12 -15.09
CA VAL A 293 9.55 -1.71 -16.49
C VAL A 293 10.66 -2.29 -17.37
N GLY A 294 11.92 -2.16 -16.96
CA GLY A 294 13.06 -2.68 -17.72
C GLY A 294 13.01 -4.19 -17.90
N GLY A 295 12.76 -4.93 -16.81
CA GLY A 295 12.59 -6.38 -16.87
C GLY A 295 11.38 -6.82 -17.69
N TYR A 296 10.24 -6.11 -17.60
CA TYR A 296 9.09 -6.41 -18.45
C TYR A 296 9.38 -6.17 -19.93
N LEU A 297 10.02 -5.05 -20.28
CA LEU A 297 10.41 -4.76 -21.67
C LEU A 297 11.38 -5.83 -22.21
N ALA A 298 12.32 -6.30 -21.39
CA ALA A 298 13.18 -7.43 -21.75
C ALA A 298 12.37 -8.70 -22.01
N SER A 299 11.35 -9.00 -21.18
CA SER A 299 10.49 -10.17 -21.33
C SER A 299 9.61 -10.15 -22.60
N ARG A 300 9.47 -9.01 -23.28
CA ARG A 300 8.76 -8.93 -24.57
C ARG A 300 9.53 -9.59 -25.71
N ARG A 301 10.85 -9.74 -25.56
CA ARG A 301 11.70 -10.51 -26.48
C ARG A 301 11.98 -11.89 -25.88
N THR A 302 12.20 -12.88 -26.74
CA THR A 302 12.56 -14.22 -26.26
C THR A 302 13.96 -14.20 -25.66
N VAL A 303 14.05 -14.49 -24.36
CA VAL A 303 15.33 -14.61 -23.67
C VAL A 303 16.01 -15.93 -24.05
N GLN A 304 17.34 -15.91 -24.21
CA GLN A 304 18.13 -17.12 -24.49
C GLN A 304 18.06 -18.10 -23.31
N TRP A 305 18.04 -19.40 -23.60
CA TRP A 305 18.11 -20.42 -22.55
C TRP A 305 19.45 -20.30 -21.84
N GLN A 306 19.41 -20.21 -20.52
CA GLN A 306 20.61 -20.06 -19.71
C GLN A 306 21.04 -21.42 -19.18
N GLU A 307 22.31 -21.73 -19.39
CA GLU A 307 23.00 -22.84 -18.74
C GLU A 307 23.98 -22.25 -17.74
N VAL A 308 23.92 -22.71 -16.51
CA VAL A 308 24.77 -22.22 -15.42
C VAL A 308 26.04 -23.04 -15.43
N ASP A 309 27.13 -22.39 -15.83
CA ASP A 309 28.46 -22.99 -15.79
C ASP A 309 28.96 -22.98 -14.33
N ILE A 310 28.89 -24.12 -13.66
CA ILE A 310 29.30 -24.30 -12.25
C ILE A 310 30.78 -23.91 -12.06
N THR A 311 31.58 -23.93 -13.15
CA THR A 311 33.00 -23.58 -13.11
C THR A 311 33.27 -22.07 -13.17
N LYS A 312 32.26 -21.24 -13.42
CA LYS A 312 32.39 -19.78 -13.53
C LYS A 312 31.47 -19.04 -12.58
N SER A 313 32.05 -18.29 -11.65
CA SER A 313 31.29 -17.38 -10.79
C SER A 313 30.86 -16.12 -11.55
N ASP A 314 29.56 -15.88 -11.67
CA ASP A 314 29.02 -14.63 -12.20
C ASP A 314 29.29 -13.45 -11.25
N SER A 315 29.75 -12.33 -11.79
CA SER A 315 29.88 -11.07 -11.04
C SER A 315 28.52 -10.45 -10.70
N PHE A 316 28.44 -9.66 -9.63
CA PHE A 316 27.21 -8.94 -9.26
C PHE A 316 26.69 -8.05 -10.39
N ALA A 317 27.58 -7.32 -11.07
CA ALA A 317 27.22 -6.46 -12.19
C ALA A 317 26.64 -7.27 -13.37
N ALA A 318 27.18 -8.45 -13.66
CA ALA A 318 26.64 -9.34 -14.69
C ALA A 318 25.24 -9.84 -14.33
N ARG A 319 24.96 -10.13 -13.06
CA ARG A 319 23.62 -10.50 -12.58
C ARG A 319 22.63 -9.35 -12.74
N VAL A 320 22.98 -8.14 -12.28
CA VAL A 320 22.12 -6.96 -12.44
C VAL A 320 21.82 -6.66 -13.90
N LEU A 321 22.84 -6.70 -14.77
CA LEU A 321 22.67 -6.51 -16.21
C LEU A 321 21.76 -7.58 -16.79
N ARG A 322 21.89 -8.84 -16.38
CA ARG A 322 21.04 -9.93 -16.85
C ARG A 322 19.58 -9.79 -16.41
N THR A 323 19.32 -9.21 -15.24
CA THR A 323 17.96 -8.94 -14.75
C THR A 323 17.22 -7.90 -15.60
N VAL A 324 17.92 -6.97 -16.26
CA VAL A 324 17.26 -5.88 -17.03
C VAL A 324 17.50 -5.99 -18.54
N ALA A 325 18.64 -6.53 -18.95
CA ALA A 325 19.06 -6.67 -20.34
C ALA A 325 19.69 -8.06 -20.57
N PRO A 326 18.89 -9.14 -20.51
CA PRO A 326 19.38 -10.47 -20.81
C PRO A 326 19.73 -10.61 -22.30
N LYS A 327 20.51 -11.64 -22.64
CA LYS A 327 20.71 -12.02 -24.04
C LYS A 327 19.38 -12.49 -24.62
N TYR A 328 18.99 -11.96 -25.78
CA TYR A 328 17.69 -12.23 -26.38
C TYR A 328 17.79 -12.58 -27.86
N PHE A 329 16.78 -13.29 -28.35
CA PHE A 329 16.47 -13.43 -29.76
C PHE A 329 15.41 -12.38 -30.15
N PRO A 330 15.46 -11.80 -31.36
CA PRO A 330 14.55 -10.75 -31.81
C PRO A 330 13.12 -11.25 -32.11
N HIS A 331 12.66 -12.30 -31.43
CA HIS A 331 11.32 -12.84 -31.53
C HIS A 331 10.47 -12.39 -30.34
N ALA A 332 9.17 -12.24 -30.56
CA ALA A 332 8.24 -11.87 -29.49
C ALA A 332 8.05 -13.04 -28.51
N SER A 333 8.08 -12.74 -27.22
CA SER A 333 7.66 -13.63 -26.16
C SER A 333 6.35 -13.14 -25.54
N HIS A 334 5.42 -14.08 -25.33
CA HIS A 334 4.13 -13.86 -24.69
C HIS A 334 4.06 -14.59 -23.34
N ALA A 335 5.20 -14.73 -22.66
CA ALA A 335 5.31 -15.53 -21.45
C ALA A 335 4.63 -14.91 -20.23
N LEU A 336 4.72 -13.58 -20.07
CA LEU A 336 4.22 -12.86 -18.91
C LEU A 336 3.48 -11.59 -19.34
N ARG A 337 2.37 -11.30 -18.65
CA ARG A 337 1.69 -10.00 -18.67
C ARG A 337 2.37 -9.06 -17.66
N TYR A 338 2.22 -7.75 -17.84
CA TYR A 338 2.90 -6.75 -17.02
C TYR A 338 2.53 -6.84 -15.53
N ASP A 339 1.25 -7.02 -15.24
CA ASP A 339 0.72 -7.22 -13.89
C ASP A 339 1.35 -8.45 -13.22
N MET A 340 1.36 -9.59 -13.91
CA MET A 340 1.95 -10.84 -13.42
C MET A 340 3.46 -10.70 -13.16
N PHE A 341 4.16 -9.99 -14.04
CA PHE A 341 5.58 -9.70 -13.89
C PHE A 341 5.84 -8.92 -12.60
N CYS A 342 5.10 -7.84 -12.37
CA CYS A 342 5.30 -6.97 -11.21
C CYS A 342 4.95 -7.68 -9.89
N TYR A 343 3.82 -8.39 -9.80
CA TYR A 343 3.41 -9.06 -8.56
C TYR A 343 4.27 -10.26 -8.20
N ASN A 344 4.89 -10.91 -9.18
CA ASN A 344 5.79 -12.02 -8.91
C ASN A 344 7.25 -11.56 -8.74
N SER A 345 7.71 -10.47 -9.35
CA SER A 345 9.11 -10.01 -9.20
C SER A 345 9.44 -9.61 -7.75
N ASP A 346 10.38 -10.31 -7.12
CA ASP A 346 10.82 -10.05 -5.75
C ASP A 346 11.40 -8.64 -5.61
N ILE A 347 12.28 -8.26 -6.54
CA ILE A 347 12.91 -6.93 -6.54
C ILE A 347 11.85 -5.84 -6.58
N PHE A 348 10.83 -6.01 -7.43
CA PHE A 348 9.76 -5.03 -7.58
C PHE A 348 8.91 -4.96 -6.32
N VAL A 349 8.38 -6.10 -5.85
CA VAL A 349 7.47 -6.17 -4.70
C VAL A 349 8.15 -5.67 -3.43
N PHE A 350 9.37 -6.11 -3.13
CA PHE A 350 10.06 -5.68 -1.92
C PHE A 350 10.45 -4.20 -1.97
N SER A 351 10.94 -3.70 -3.11
CA SER A 351 11.25 -2.27 -3.25
C SER A 351 10.00 -1.41 -3.05
N TYR A 352 8.88 -1.77 -3.70
CA TYR A 352 7.63 -1.04 -3.54
C TYR A 352 7.07 -1.14 -2.11
N ALA A 353 7.07 -2.32 -1.50
CA ALA A 353 6.59 -2.49 -0.13
C ALA A 353 7.43 -1.65 0.87
N VAL A 354 8.77 -1.67 0.74
CA VAL A 354 9.65 -0.84 1.57
C VAL A 354 9.39 0.65 1.34
N SER A 355 9.28 1.09 0.08
CA SER A 355 8.93 2.48 -0.24
C SER A 355 7.61 2.91 0.42
N VAL A 356 6.59 2.06 0.36
CA VAL A 356 5.27 2.34 0.96
C VAL A 356 5.38 2.42 2.48
N LEU A 357 6.09 1.50 3.13
CA LEU A 357 6.27 1.53 4.59
C LEU A 357 7.03 2.76 5.06
N LEU A 358 8.03 3.23 4.30
CA LEU A 358 8.79 4.44 4.62
C LEU A 358 7.98 5.74 4.42
N ASP A 359 7.04 5.77 3.48
CA ASP A 359 6.17 6.93 3.20
C ASP A 359 4.78 6.84 3.88
N ILE A 360 4.52 5.78 4.67
CA ILE A 360 3.18 5.48 5.18
C ILE A 360 2.64 6.60 6.08
N GLN A 361 3.50 7.24 6.88
CA GLN A 361 3.12 8.32 7.78
C GLN A 361 2.46 9.46 7.01
N ASN A 362 3.14 9.94 5.96
CA ASN A 362 2.65 11.04 5.13
C ASN A 362 1.37 10.63 4.38
N CYS A 363 1.34 9.40 3.86
CA CYS A 363 0.18 8.85 3.18
C CYS A 363 -1.07 8.80 4.10
N LEU A 364 -0.94 8.31 5.34
CA LEU A 364 -2.01 8.23 6.32
C LEU A 364 -2.52 9.61 6.75
N ILE A 365 -1.61 10.58 6.94
CA ILE A 365 -1.97 11.96 7.27
C ILE A 365 -2.81 12.58 6.16
N PHE A 366 -2.38 12.41 4.91
CA PHE A 366 -3.12 12.91 3.75
C PHE A 366 -4.52 12.27 3.66
N MET A 367 -4.59 10.94 3.59
CA MET A 367 -5.85 10.22 3.41
C MET A 367 -6.85 10.54 4.52
N ARG A 368 -6.40 10.57 5.78
CA ARG A 368 -7.29 10.83 6.91
C ARG A 368 -7.89 12.25 6.87
N ASN A 369 -7.07 13.28 6.61
CA ASN A 369 -7.58 14.65 6.58
C ASN A 369 -8.48 14.92 5.36
N VAL A 370 -8.18 14.32 4.19
CA VAL A 370 -9.08 14.40 3.03
C VAL A 370 -10.40 13.67 3.30
N ASN A 371 -10.34 12.48 3.93
CA ASN A 371 -11.52 11.69 4.23
C ASN A 371 -12.51 12.42 5.16
N LEU A 372 -12.02 13.20 6.13
CA LEU A 372 -12.89 13.98 7.03
C LEU A 372 -13.89 14.88 6.29
N TYR A 373 -13.47 15.49 5.19
CA TYR A 373 -14.32 16.39 4.40
C TYR A 373 -15.00 15.65 3.26
N ASN A 374 -14.26 14.79 2.55
CA ASN A 374 -14.77 14.08 1.38
C ASN A 374 -15.83 13.02 1.72
N ASN A 375 -15.82 12.42 2.92
CA ASN A 375 -16.88 11.49 3.33
C ASN A 375 -18.24 12.18 3.51
N LEU A 376 -18.24 13.48 3.83
CA LEU A 376 -19.46 14.27 4.04
C LEU A 376 -19.97 14.91 2.74
N SER A 377 -19.06 15.24 1.82
CA SER A 377 -19.39 15.71 0.47
C SER A 377 -18.46 15.04 -0.55
N PRO A 378 -18.81 13.83 -1.04
CA PRO A 378 -17.93 13.04 -1.89
C PRO A 378 -17.65 13.68 -3.24
N GLN A 379 -16.38 13.83 -3.55
CA GLN A 379 -15.91 14.25 -4.86
C GLN A 379 -15.08 13.14 -5.51
N PHE A 380 -15.38 12.84 -6.77
CA PHE A 380 -14.79 11.71 -7.48
C PHE A 380 -13.25 11.73 -7.49
N LEU A 381 -12.65 12.88 -7.78
CA LEU A 381 -11.19 12.99 -7.95
C LEU A 381 -10.44 12.74 -6.63
N TYR A 382 -10.91 13.32 -5.52
CA TYR A 382 -10.30 13.12 -4.20
C TYR A 382 -10.54 11.70 -3.67
N SER A 383 -11.71 11.11 -3.94
CA SER A 383 -11.96 9.69 -3.65
C SER A 383 -11.01 8.77 -4.41
N LEU A 384 -10.78 9.04 -5.71
CA LEU A 384 -9.84 8.27 -6.54
C LEU A 384 -8.40 8.42 -6.02
N GLN A 385 -8.00 9.62 -5.61
CA GLN A 385 -6.67 9.85 -5.05
C GLN A 385 -6.46 9.10 -3.73
N MET A 386 -7.44 9.11 -2.82
CA MET A 386 -7.40 8.33 -1.58
C MET A 386 -7.38 6.82 -1.85
N PHE A 387 -8.12 6.37 -2.87
CA PHE A 387 -8.07 4.98 -3.33
C PHE A 387 -6.66 4.61 -3.81
N CYS A 388 -6.01 5.42 -4.64
CA CYS A 388 -4.63 5.20 -5.06
C CYS A 388 -3.65 5.10 -3.86
N CYS A 389 -3.80 6.00 -2.88
CA CYS A 389 -2.99 5.96 -1.66
C CYS A 389 -3.21 4.67 -0.85
N SER A 390 -4.45 4.20 -0.73
CA SER A 390 -4.78 2.96 -0.01
C SER A 390 -4.31 1.72 -0.74
N MET A 391 -4.42 1.71 -2.07
CA MET A 391 -3.96 0.61 -2.95
C MET A 391 -2.45 0.36 -2.86
N ARG A 392 -1.65 1.32 -2.37
CA ARG A 392 -0.23 1.13 -2.09
C ARG A 392 0.03 -0.06 -1.14
N LEU A 393 -0.88 -0.30 -0.19
CA LEU A 393 -0.78 -1.41 0.77
C LEU A 393 -0.95 -2.79 0.11
N LEU A 394 -1.42 -2.87 -1.14
CA LEU A 394 -1.43 -4.12 -1.89
C LEU A 394 -0.03 -4.70 -2.06
N TRP A 395 0.99 -3.84 -2.24
CA TRP A 395 2.38 -4.28 -2.33
C TRP A 395 2.89 -4.88 -1.02
N VAL A 396 2.39 -4.37 0.11
CA VAL A 396 2.67 -4.94 1.44
C VAL A 396 2.03 -6.33 1.55
N ASN A 397 0.78 -6.52 1.11
CA ASN A 397 0.16 -7.86 1.06
C ASN A 397 0.98 -8.85 0.20
N CYS A 398 1.45 -8.42 -0.97
CA CYS A 398 2.30 -9.23 -1.83
C CYS A 398 3.63 -9.60 -1.13
N ALA A 399 4.26 -8.63 -0.48
CA ALA A 399 5.50 -8.85 0.26
C ALA A 399 5.31 -9.81 1.44
N VAL A 400 4.19 -9.72 2.16
CA VAL A 400 3.84 -10.65 3.25
C VAL A 400 3.74 -12.08 2.75
N LEU A 401 3.02 -12.35 1.65
CA LEU A 401 2.96 -13.71 1.07
C LEU A 401 4.35 -14.24 0.72
N LYS A 402 5.19 -13.41 0.09
CA LYS A 402 6.56 -13.79 -0.29
C LYS A 402 7.43 -14.08 0.93
N ILE A 403 7.37 -13.22 1.96
CA ILE A 403 8.09 -13.42 3.22
C ILE A 403 7.63 -14.72 3.89
N CYS A 404 6.32 -15.01 3.93
CA CYS A 404 5.81 -16.26 4.46
C CYS A 404 6.39 -17.47 3.72
N LYS A 405 6.49 -17.44 2.38
CA LYS A 405 7.11 -18.52 1.61
C LYS A 405 8.61 -18.67 1.93
N ILE A 406 9.35 -17.56 1.96
CA ILE A 406 10.79 -17.56 2.26
C ILE A 406 11.04 -18.09 3.68
N LEU A 407 10.33 -17.58 4.68
CA LEU A 407 10.44 -18.04 6.07
C LEU A 407 10.09 -19.52 6.19
N TRP A 408 9.02 -19.98 5.53
CA TRP A 408 8.64 -21.37 5.55
C TRP A 408 9.70 -22.29 4.92
N ASN A 409 10.37 -21.85 3.86
CA ASN A 409 11.51 -22.56 3.29
C ASN A 409 12.70 -22.62 4.25
N LEU A 410 13.03 -21.49 4.92
CA LEU A 410 14.14 -21.40 5.87
C LEU A 410 13.96 -22.28 7.11
N LEU A 411 12.72 -22.59 7.50
CA LEU A 411 12.45 -23.57 8.57
C LEU A 411 12.89 -25.00 8.19
N GLY A 412 13.24 -25.27 6.93
CA GLY A 412 13.90 -26.52 6.51
C GLY A 412 13.04 -27.78 6.70
N THR A 413 11.74 -27.64 6.89
CA THR A 413 10.84 -28.75 7.22
C THR A 413 10.62 -29.73 6.07
N VAL A 414 11.01 -29.36 4.86
CA VAL A 414 10.72 -30.10 3.63
C VAL A 414 11.96 -30.34 2.81
N SER A 415 12.17 -31.60 2.41
CA SER A 415 13.31 -32.03 1.60
C SER A 415 12.99 -32.16 0.10
N TYR A 416 11.72 -32.02 -0.30
CA TYR A 416 11.28 -32.25 -1.68
C TYR A 416 10.25 -31.25 -2.17
N ASN A 417 10.29 -30.98 -3.47
CA ASN A 417 9.29 -30.18 -4.14
C ASN A 417 7.88 -30.80 -4.01
N GLY A 418 6.88 -29.99 -3.63
CA GLY A 418 5.47 -30.42 -3.54
C GLY A 418 5.04 -31.13 -2.24
N GLN A 419 5.93 -31.33 -1.26
CA GLN A 419 5.60 -32.02 0.00
C GLN A 419 4.88 -31.09 1.02
N SER A 420 5.19 -29.80 1.02
CA SER A 420 4.63 -28.85 1.99
C SER A 420 3.22 -28.39 1.60
N ALA A 421 2.18 -28.80 2.33
CA ALA A 421 0.83 -28.25 2.16
C ALA A 421 0.76 -26.73 2.39
N VAL A 422 1.49 -26.21 3.39
CA VAL A 422 1.50 -24.78 3.77
C VAL A 422 2.08 -23.93 2.65
N MET A 423 3.30 -24.22 2.17
CA MET A 423 3.89 -23.58 0.99
C MET A 423 2.95 -23.53 -0.22
N GLY A 424 2.22 -24.63 -0.48
CA GLY A 424 1.24 -24.69 -1.56
C GLY A 424 0.06 -23.74 -1.37
N SER A 425 -0.34 -23.46 -0.12
CA SER A 425 -1.45 -22.57 0.24
C SER A 425 -1.13 -21.08 0.21
N LEU A 426 0.14 -20.71 0.07
CA LEU A 426 0.62 -19.31 0.03
C LEU A 426 0.64 -18.74 -1.40
N ASN A 427 -0.20 -19.26 -2.29
CA ASN A 427 -0.29 -18.83 -3.68
C ASN A 427 -1.73 -18.44 -4.02
N LEU A 428 -1.88 -17.56 -5.00
CA LEU A 428 -3.16 -17.14 -5.56
C LEU A 428 -3.28 -17.65 -6.99
N SER A 429 -4.48 -18.11 -7.35
CA SER A 429 -4.73 -18.66 -8.69
C SER A 429 -4.60 -17.59 -9.78
N SER A 430 -5.01 -16.35 -9.46
CA SER A 430 -5.19 -15.28 -10.43
C SER A 430 -4.87 -13.91 -9.84
N VAL A 431 -4.59 -12.94 -10.73
CA VAL A 431 -4.45 -11.52 -10.35
C VAL A 431 -5.78 -10.96 -9.81
N THR A 432 -6.92 -11.50 -10.25
CA THR A 432 -8.24 -11.09 -9.74
C THR A 432 -8.42 -11.42 -8.27
N SER A 433 -7.95 -12.57 -7.79
CA SER A 433 -7.96 -12.91 -6.36
C SER A 433 -7.08 -11.95 -5.55
N LEU A 434 -5.97 -11.50 -6.13
CA LEU A 434 -5.12 -10.48 -5.50
C LEU A 434 -5.85 -9.13 -5.39
N TYR A 435 -6.55 -8.68 -6.43
CA TYR A 435 -7.35 -7.45 -6.36
C TYR A 435 -8.50 -7.53 -5.36
N LEU A 436 -9.10 -8.71 -5.19
CA LEU A 436 -10.12 -8.91 -4.15
C LEU A 436 -9.56 -8.66 -2.75
N SER A 437 -8.29 -9.00 -2.49
CA SER A 437 -7.62 -8.66 -1.22
C SER A 437 -7.43 -7.16 -1.01
N ALA A 438 -7.53 -6.35 -2.06
CA ALA A 438 -7.35 -4.90 -1.96
C ALA A 438 -8.63 -4.16 -1.53
N VAL A 439 -9.81 -4.78 -1.65
CA VAL A 439 -11.09 -4.13 -1.34
C VAL A 439 -11.17 -3.63 0.10
N LEU A 440 -10.70 -4.43 1.06
CA LEU A 440 -10.68 -4.01 2.47
C LEU A 440 -9.67 -2.89 2.75
N LEU A 441 -8.62 -2.74 1.93
CA LEU A 441 -7.64 -1.67 2.09
C LEU A 441 -8.24 -0.29 1.84
N ILE A 442 -9.30 -0.21 1.03
CA ILE A 442 -10.06 1.03 0.75
C ILE A 442 -10.68 1.59 2.03
N TYR A 443 -11.07 0.72 2.96
CA TYR A 443 -11.70 1.10 4.22
C TYR A 443 -10.70 1.47 5.31
N MET A 444 -9.40 1.57 5.00
CA MET A 444 -8.42 1.96 6.01
C MET A 444 -8.68 3.34 6.63
N PRO A 445 -8.98 4.42 5.88
CA PRO A 445 -9.30 5.72 6.51
C PRO A 445 -10.50 5.68 7.47
N PRO A 446 -11.68 5.13 7.10
CA PRO A 446 -12.79 5.03 8.05
C PRO A 446 -12.50 4.05 9.20
N PHE A 447 -11.67 3.02 8.99
CA PHE A 447 -11.24 2.13 10.07
C PHE A 447 -10.39 2.84 11.14
N ILE A 448 -9.53 3.79 10.73
CA ILE A 448 -8.75 4.63 11.66
C ILE A 448 -9.67 5.51 12.50
N GLU A 449 -10.71 6.08 11.90
CA GLU A 449 -11.68 6.89 12.65
C GLU A 449 -12.54 6.00 13.58
N TYR A 450 -12.94 4.80 13.14
CA TYR A 450 -13.64 3.83 13.99
C TYR A 450 -12.81 3.45 15.22
N ASN A 451 -11.53 3.12 15.06
CA ASN A 451 -10.64 2.78 16.18
C ASN A 451 -10.46 3.94 17.18
N ASN A 452 -10.70 5.18 16.76
CA ASN A 452 -10.50 6.38 17.56
C ASN A 452 -11.81 7.11 17.85
N ASN A 453 -12.96 6.43 17.68
CA ASN A 453 -14.28 7.02 17.78
C ASN A 453 -14.57 7.51 19.21
N THR A 454 -14.19 6.73 20.22
CA THR A 454 -14.29 7.12 21.63
C THR A 454 -13.17 8.07 22.01
N SER A 455 -13.37 9.36 21.78
CA SER A 455 -12.39 10.41 22.07
C SER A 455 -12.99 11.64 22.76
N ILE A 456 -12.20 12.27 23.63
CA ILE A 456 -12.54 13.51 24.32
C ILE A 456 -11.40 14.52 24.16
N ALA A 457 -11.73 15.72 23.70
CA ALA A 457 -10.76 16.82 23.61
C ALA A 457 -10.78 17.65 24.88
N LEU A 458 -9.75 17.50 25.73
CA LEU A 458 -9.52 18.34 26.89
C LEU A 458 -8.92 19.67 26.43
N LYS A 459 -9.59 20.77 26.76
CA LYS A 459 -9.23 22.14 26.38
C LYS A 459 -8.48 22.83 27.52
N ASN A 460 -7.56 23.73 27.18
CA ASN A 460 -6.87 24.59 28.16
C ASN A 460 -7.80 25.46 29.01
N SER A 461 -9.00 25.76 28.51
CA SER A 461 -10.03 26.49 29.25
C SER A 461 -10.63 25.69 30.42
N VAL A 462 -10.46 24.36 30.44
CA VAL A 462 -10.97 23.46 31.49
C VAL A 462 -9.87 23.16 32.51
N GLU A 463 -8.67 22.85 32.02
CA GLU A 463 -7.51 22.50 32.83
C GLU A 463 -6.22 22.93 32.14
N LYS A 464 -5.21 23.32 32.92
CA LYS A 464 -3.87 23.61 32.40
C LYS A 464 -3.25 22.33 31.84
N LEU A 465 -2.89 22.35 30.56
CA LEU A 465 -2.41 21.15 29.84
C LEU A 465 -0.92 20.83 30.08
N ASP A 466 -0.17 21.72 30.74
CA ASP A 466 1.22 21.47 31.12
C ASP A 466 1.31 20.30 32.11
N GLY A 467 2.23 19.36 31.85
CA GLY A 467 2.42 18.16 32.68
C GLY A 467 1.71 16.91 32.17
N LEU A 468 0.79 17.05 31.21
CA LEU A 468 0.17 15.90 30.55
C LEU A 468 1.09 15.35 29.44
N ARG A 469 1.48 14.09 29.59
CA ARG A 469 2.30 13.36 28.61
C ARG A 469 1.40 12.72 27.55
N VAL A 470 1.73 12.96 26.28
CA VAL A 470 1.22 12.19 25.15
C VAL A 470 2.26 11.15 24.79
N ASP A 471 1.92 9.88 24.99
CA ASP A 471 2.78 8.77 24.61
C ASP A 471 2.66 8.49 23.11
N VAL A 472 3.76 8.09 22.48
CA VAL A 472 3.78 7.67 21.07
C VAL A 472 2.91 6.42 20.87
N PHE A 473 2.94 5.47 21.81
CA PHE A 473 2.21 4.21 21.68
C PHE A 473 0.70 4.38 21.81
N ASP A 474 0.27 5.35 22.63
CA ASP A 474 -1.13 5.79 22.74
C ASP A 474 -1.51 6.82 21.66
N GLY A 475 -0.55 7.17 20.80
CA GLY A 475 -0.71 8.13 19.73
C GLY A 475 -1.76 7.71 18.72
N PHE A 476 -2.46 8.69 18.13
CA PHE A 476 -3.58 8.49 17.20
C PHE A 476 -3.36 7.44 16.10
N TYR A 477 -2.15 7.34 15.54
CA TYR A 477 -1.83 6.37 14.47
C TYR A 477 -1.26 5.05 14.98
N ILE A 478 -0.36 5.06 15.98
CA ILE A 478 0.33 3.86 16.45
C ILE A 478 -0.64 2.91 17.16
N ARG A 479 -1.57 3.45 17.95
CA ARG A 479 -2.60 2.64 18.64
C ARG A 479 -3.50 1.84 17.68
N VAL A 480 -3.63 2.29 16.43
CA VAL A 480 -4.42 1.63 15.38
C VAL A 480 -3.58 0.63 14.59
N ALA A 481 -2.25 0.78 14.57
CA ALA A 481 -1.36 0.01 13.71
C ALA A 481 -1.49 -1.50 13.92
N GLY A 482 -1.60 -1.97 15.17
CA GLY A 482 -1.79 -3.38 15.48
C GLY A 482 -3.08 -3.95 14.87
N SER A 483 -4.20 -3.23 15.01
CA SER A 483 -5.49 -3.61 14.43
C SER A 483 -5.46 -3.64 12.89
N ILE A 484 -4.76 -2.70 12.25
CA ILE A 484 -4.57 -2.67 10.80
C ILE A 484 -3.74 -3.87 10.35
N VAL A 485 -2.61 -4.15 11.00
CA VAL A 485 -1.74 -5.29 10.64
C VAL A 485 -2.52 -6.60 10.78
N LEU A 486 -3.25 -6.80 11.89
CA LEU A 486 -4.07 -7.97 12.09
C LEU A 486 -5.17 -8.08 11.00
N GLY A 487 -5.87 -6.98 10.72
CA GLY A 487 -6.89 -6.93 9.67
C GLY A 487 -6.33 -7.28 8.29
N MET A 488 -5.14 -6.79 7.95
CA MET A 488 -4.45 -7.13 6.69
C MET A 488 -4.08 -8.62 6.63
N LEU A 489 -3.54 -9.20 7.71
CA LEU A 489 -3.19 -10.62 7.77
C LEU A 489 -4.42 -11.52 7.67
N VAL A 490 -5.50 -11.19 8.40
CA VAL A 490 -6.76 -11.93 8.34
C VAL A 490 -7.37 -11.85 6.95
N ASN A 491 -7.42 -10.66 6.36
CA ASN A 491 -7.91 -10.46 4.98
C ASN A 491 -7.12 -11.32 3.98
N LEU A 492 -5.79 -11.28 4.04
CA LEU A 492 -4.93 -12.05 3.16
C LEU A 492 -5.12 -13.57 3.35
N GLY A 493 -5.23 -14.03 4.60
CA GLY A 493 -5.53 -15.43 4.93
C GLY A 493 -6.90 -15.89 4.44
N LEU A 494 -7.93 -15.06 4.59
CA LEU A 494 -9.29 -15.36 4.10
C LEU A 494 -9.33 -15.44 2.58
N ILE A 495 -8.71 -14.50 1.88
CA ILE A 495 -8.72 -14.48 0.41
C ILE A 495 -7.92 -15.66 -0.16
N THR A 496 -6.77 -15.98 0.41
CA THR A 496 -6.00 -17.18 0.00
C THR A 496 -6.77 -18.46 0.28
N ALA A 497 -7.43 -18.59 1.44
CA ALA A 497 -8.27 -19.74 1.75
C ALA A 497 -9.47 -19.87 0.79
N LEU A 498 -10.18 -18.77 0.52
CA LEU A 498 -11.30 -18.75 -0.43
C LEU A 498 -10.85 -19.11 -1.84
N ASP A 499 -9.71 -18.59 -2.29
CA ASP A 499 -9.13 -18.93 -3.60
C ASP A 499 -8.80 -20.42 -3.69
N HIS A 500 -8.19 -21.00 -2.65
CA HIS A 500 -7.86 -22.43 -2.61
C HIS A 500 -9.08 -23.34 -2.52
N LEU A 501 -10.14 -22.91 -1.82
CA LEU A 501 -11.40 -23.65 -1.73
C LEU A 501 -12.16 -23.61 -3.07
N TRP A 502 -12.32 -22.42 -3.65
CA TRP A 502 -13.06 -22.25 -4.90
C TRP A 502 -12.34 -22.90 -6.09
N ASN A 503 -11.01 -22.76 -6.17
CA ASN A 503 -10.18 -23.29 -7.25
C ASN A 503 -9.52 -24.63 -6.88
N PHE A 504 -10.09 -25.41 -5.97
CA PHE A 504 -9.48 -26.65 -5.45
C PHE A 504 -9.08 -27.65 -6.55
N LYS A 505 -9.93 -27.85 -7.57
CA LYS A 505 -9.63 -28.75 -8.70
C LYS A 505 -8.44 -28.26 -9.52
N HIS A 506 -8.36 -26.96 -9.76
CA HIS A 506 -7.24 -26.33 -10.46
C HIS A 506 -5.94 -26.51 -9.67
N TRP A 507 -5.95 -26.25 -8.36
CA TRP A 507 -4.79 -26.47 -7.51
C TRP A 507 -4.36 -27.94 -7.44
N LYS A 508 -5.32 -28.89 -7.45
CA LYS A 508 -5.02 -30.33 -7.53
C LYS A 508 -4.34 -30.71 -8.84
N LEU A 509 -4.70 -30.06 -9.94
CA LEU A 509 -4.07 -30.24 -11.24
C LEU A 509 -2.64 -29.66 -11.26
N LEU A 510 -2.47 -28.41 -10.81
CA LEU A 510 -1.15 -27.75 -10.76
C LEU A 510 -0.13 -28.52 -9.91
N ARG A 511 -0.56 -29.15 -8.81
CA ARG A 511 0.31 -29.98 -7.97
C ARG A 511 0.97 -31.15 -8.71
N LYS A 512 0.32 -31.66 -9.76
CA LYS A 512 0.83 -32.79 -10.55
C LYS A 512 1.86 -32.36 -11.60
N HIS A 513 1.88 -31.09 -12.00
CA HIS A 513 2.71 -30.58 -13.08
C HIS A 513 4.08 -30.04 -12.61
N SER A 514 5.19 -30.48 -13.20
CA SER A 514 6.55 -30.13 -12.71
C SER A 514 6.84 -28.62 -12.68
N LEU A 515 6.58 -27.90 -13.78
CA LEU A 515 6.77 -26.44 -13.83
C LEU A 515 5.88 -25.69 -12.84
N ALA A 516 4.65 -26.18 -12.63
CA ALA A 516 3.73 -25.55 -11.68
C ALA A 516 4.17 -25.80 -10.24
N ARG A 517 4.77 -26.96 -9.95
CA ARG A 517 5.39 -27.19 -8.65
C ARG A 517 6.57 -26.25 -8.40
N GLN A 518 7.38 -25.93 -9.42
CA GLN A 518 8.46 -24.95 -9.28
C GLN A 518 7.92 -23.56 -8.85
N ALA A 519 6.83 -23.10 -9.48
CA ALA A 519 6.14 -21.86 -9.07
C ALA A 519 5.58 -21.94 -7.64
N MET A 520 4.78 -22.98 -7.36
CA MET A 520 4.01 -23.06 -6.12
C MET A 520 4.86 -23.36 -4.89
N TYR A 521 5.83 -24.27 -5.01
CA TYR A 521 6.52 -24.86 -3.86
C TYR A 521 8.02 -24.55 -3.82
N ASN A 522 8.65 -24.28 -4.97
CA ASN A 522 10.10 -24.12 -5.09
C ASN A 522 10.54 -22.71 -5.50
N SER A 523 9.68 -21.72 -5.27
CA SER A 523 10.00 -20.32 -5.52
C SER A 523 9.14 -19.38 -4.68
N SER A 524 9.55 -18.12 -4.61
CA SER A 524 8.80 -17.01 -4.02
C SER A 524 7.63 -16.52 -4.89
N SER A 525 7.28 -17.19 -6.00
CA SER A 525 6.09 -16.81 -6.80
C SER A 525 4.83 -16.86 -5.96
N ILE A 526 3.90 -15.92 -6.15
CA ILE A 526 2.66 -15.81 -5.38
C ILE A 526 1.40 -15.81 -6.26
N VAL A 527 1.52 -15.58 -7.58
CA VAL A 527 0.39 -15.62 -8.52
C VAL A 527 0.71 -16.58 -9.66
N CYS A 528 -0.15 -17.57 -9.89
CA CYS A 528 0.11 -18.70 -10.80
C CYS A 528 -0.57 -18.60 -12.19
N ASP A 529 -1.19 -17.47 -12.52
CA ASP A 529 -2.01 -17.29 -13.73
C ASP A 529 -1.22 -17.43 -15.05
N TYR A 530 0.10 -17.21 -15.02
CA TYR A 530 1.00 -17.43 -16.17
C TYR A 530 1.26 -18.91 -16.48
N LEU A 531 0.65 -19.85 -15.76
CA LEU A 531 0.71 -21.29 -15.99
C LEU A 531 -0.54 -21.80 -16.72
N ASP A 532 -1.19 -20.92 -17.49
CA ASP A 532 -2.32 -21.27 -18.33
C ASP A 532 -1.97 -22.34 -19.40
N GLY A 533 -2.92 -23.23 -19.63
CA GLY A 533 -2.80 -24.31 -20.64
C GLY A 533 -2.38 -25.66 -20.08
N ILE A 534 -2.27 -25.81 -18.76
CA ILE A 534 -2.13 -27.13 -18.12
C ILE A 534 -3.47 -27.85 -18.19
N GLU A 535 -3.48 -29.02 -18.83
CA GLU A 535 -4.65 -29.86 -19.03
C GLU A 535 -4.46 -31.24 -18.39
N VAL A 536 -5.56 -31.97 -18.21
CA VAL A 536 -5.52 -33.35 -17.71
C VAL A 536 -5.10 -34.27 -18.86
N GLU A 537 -4.14 -35.14 -18.62
CA GLU A 537 -3.70 -36.16 -19.59
C GLU A 537 -4.84 -37.15 -19.88
N ALA A 538 -5.30 -37.16 -21.15
CA ALA A 538 -6.48 -37.93 -21.57
C ALA A 538 -6.24 -39.45 -21.62
N GLU A 539 -4.99 -39.90 -21.81
CA GLU A 539 -4.64 -41.31 -22.09
C GLU A 539 -3.95 -42.03 -20.91
N GLY A 540 -3.68 -41.33 -19.80
CA GLY A 540 -2.96 -41.88 -18.66
C GLY A 540 -3.86 -42.48 -17.57
N LYS A 541 -3.63 -43.74 -17.18
CA LYS A 541 -4.35 -44.46 -16.10
C LYS A 541 -4.31 -43.78 -14.71
N ALA A 542 -3.62 -42.64 -14.54
CA ALA A 542 -3.44 -41.92 -13.28
C ALA A 542 -3.82 -40.41 -13.32
N GLY A 543 -4.42 -39.92 -14.42
CA GLY A 543 -4.86 -38.52 -14.55
C GLY A 543 -3.73 -37.51 -14.32
N GLY A 544 -2.65 -37.62 -15.10
CA GLY A 544 -1.49 -36.71 -15.10
C GLY A 544 -1.86 -35.29 -15.56
N ALA A 545 -0.91 -34.37 -15.47
CA ALA A 545 -1.06 -32.98 -15.93
C ALA A 545 -0.05 -32.70 -17.05
N LEU A 546 -0.50 -32.10 -18.15
CA LEU A 546 0.34 -31.84 -19.31
C LEU A 546 0.25 -30.38 -19.75
N LEU A 547 1.38 -29.79 -20.13
CA LEU A 547 1.45 -28.48 -20.76
C LEU A 547 2.24 -28.56 -22.08
N LEU A 548 1.59 -28.20 -23.18
CA LEU A 548 2.27 -27.98 -24.45
C LEU A 548 2.86 -26.55 -24.47
N CYS A 549 4.11 -26.41 -24.06
CA CYS A 549 4.77 -25.11 -23.94
C CYS A 549 5.67 -24.82 -25.15
N ARG A 550 5.50 -23.66 -25.80
CA ARG A 550 6.44 -23.21 -26.84
C ARG A 550 7.81 -22.92 -26.22
N ALA A 551 8.89 -23.34 -26.89
CA ALA A 551 10.25 -23.13 -26.39
C ALA A 551 10.57 -21.67 -26.06
N ARG A 552 10.03 -20.72 -26.85
CA ARG A 552 10.18 -19.27 -26.63
C ARG A 552 9.54 -18.79 -25.32
N ARG A 553 8.40 -19.37 -24.94
CA ARG A 553 7.71 -19.05 -23.68
C ARG A 553 8.50 -19.60 -22.51
N LEU A 554 8.90 -20.87 -22.58
CA LEU A 554 9.61 -21.53 -21.49
C LEU A 554 10.98 -20.88 -21.20
N SER A 555 11.73 -20.46 -22.23
CA SER A 555 13.03 -19.80 -22.01
C SER A 555 12.89 -18.45 -21.30
N THR A 556 11.83 -17.70 -21.61
CA THR A 556 11.54 -16.43 -20.94
C THR A 556 11.10 -16.67 -19.50
N LEU A 557 10.33 -17.73 -19.24
CA LEU A 557 9.98 -18.14 -17.88
C LEU A 557 11.22 -18.56 -17.09
N GLN A 558 12.12 -19.37 -17.66
CA GLN A 558 13.37 -19.79 -17.01
C GLN A 558 14.17 -18.57 -16.51
N TRP A 559 14.38 -17.58 -17.38
CA TRP A 559 15.05 -16.34 -17.02
C TRP A 559 14.34 -15.58 -15.89
N PHE A 560 13.01 -15.49 -15.95
CA PHE A 560 12.22 -14.79 -14.93
C PHE A 560 12.37 -15.45 -13.56
N PHE A 561 12.28 -16.78 -13.49
CA PHE A 561 12.51 -17.52 -12.26
C PHE A 561 13.92 -17.31 -11.70
N MET A 562 14.95 -17.32 -12.56
CA MET A 562 16.34 -17.21 -12.11
C MET A 562 16.78 -15.78 -11.78
N SER A 563 16.09 -14.76 -12.32
CA SER A 563 16.53 -13.35 -12.20
C SER A 563 15.59 -12.47 -11.38
N HIS A 564 14.31 -12.83 -11.29
CA HIS A 564 13.27 -12.04 -10.60
C HIS A 564 12.60 -12.77 -9.43
N LEU A 565 12.82 -14.09 -9.28
CA LEU A 565 12.30 -14.88 -8.17
C LEU A 565 13.45 -15.45 -7.33
N THR A 566 13.16 -15.64 -6.05
CA THR A 566 13.97 -16.46 -5.16
C THR A 566 13.55 -17.91 -5.38
N CYS A 567 14.41 -18.68 -6.04
CA CYS A 567 14.26 -20.12 -6.17
C CYS A 567 14.80 -20.81 -4.90
N PHE A 568 14.14 -21.89 -4.45
CA PHE A 568 14.49 -22.54 -3.18
C PHE A 568 15.41 -23.76 -3.33
N GLY A 569 15.57 -24.30 -4.54
CA GLY A 569 16.49 -25.40 -4.81
C GLY A 569 16.06 -26.77 -4.29
N LEU A 570 14.76 -26.98 -4.05
CA LEU A 570 14.23 -28.26 -3.60
C LEU A 570 14.21 -29.29 -4.75
N PRO A 571 14.74 -30.50 -4.55
CA PRO A 571 14.76 -31.53 -5.58
C PRO A 571 13.37 -32.17 -5.78
N GLU A 572 13.12 -32.67 -6.99
CA GLU A 572 11.95 -33.50 -7.30
C GLU A 572 12.09 -34.91 -6.72
N LYS A 573 11.02 -35.44 -6.12
CA LYS A 573 11.03 -36.77 -5.47
C LYS A 573 11.33 -37.91 -6.46
N GLU A 574 10.83 -37.80 -7.69
CA GLU A 574 11.02 -38.79 -8.75
C GLU A 574 12.48 -38.88 -9.22
N MET A 575 13.21 -37.77 -9.18
CA MET A 575 14.63 -37.70 -9.55
C MET A 575 15.50 -38.51 -8.59
N ARG A 576 15.27 -38.42 -7.28
CA ARG A 576 16.03 -39.21 -6.31
C ARG A 576 15.73 -40.69 -6.45
N ASN A 577 14.45 -41.07 -6.59
CA ASN A 577 14.07 -42.48 -6.72
C ASN A 577 14.67 -43.13 -7.98
N LYS A 578 14.67 -42.41 -9.12
CA LYS A 578 15.28 -42.90 -10.36
C LYS A 578 16.81 -42.86 -10.32
N ARG A 579 17.44 -41.87 -9.66
CA ARG A 579 18.90 -41.85 -9.43
C ARG A 579 19.35 -43.01 -8.55
N VAL A 580 18.63 -43.27 -7.45
CA VAL A 580 18.88 -44.43 -6.57
C VAL A 580 18.68 -45.74 -7.36
N ALA A 581 17.60 -45.88 -8.14
CA ALA A 581 17.37 -47.06 -8.96
C ALA A 581 18.47 -47.29 -10.02
N LYS A 582 18.96 -46.22 -10.67
CA LYS A 582 20.05 -46.28 -11.66
C LYS A 582 21.38 -46.67 -11.01
N THR A 583 21.67 -46.16 -9.81
CA THR A 583 22.85 -46.55 -9.03
C THR A 583 22.75 -48.00 -8.51
N THR A 584 21.57 -48.45 -8.08
CA THR A 584 21.38 -49.85 -7.68
C THR A 584 21.59 -50.78 -8.87
N LEU A 585 21.04 -50.47 -10.05
CA LEU A 585 21.23 -51.26 -11.28
C LEU A 585 22.69 -51.30 -11.77
N GLN A 586 23.43 -50.18 -11.64
CA GLN A 586 24.86 -50.15 -11.97
C GLN A 586 25.71 -50.97 -10.98
N ASN A 587 25.33 -50.99 -9.71
CA ASN A 587 26.00 -51.83 -8.71
C ASN A 587 25.70 -53.32 -8.91
N THR A 588 24.52 -53.69 -9.41
CA THR A 588 24.23 -55.10 -9.79
C THR A 588 24.98 -55.50 -11.07
N ALA A 589 25.17 -54.59 -12.03
CA ALA A 589 25.92 -54.84 -13.26
C ALA A 589 27.43 -55.06 -13.03
N HIS A 590 28.00 -54.49 -11.96
CA HIS A 590 29.38 -54.79 -11.57
C HIS A 590 29.56 -56.16 -10.87
N SER A 591 28.48 -56.89 -10.58
CA SER A 591 28.52 -58.22 -9.96
C SER A 591 28.32 -59.39 -10.92
N MET A 592 28.07 -59.12 -12.21
CA MET A 592 27.88 -60.15 -13.24
C MET A 592 28.77 -59.85 -14.45
N GLN A 593 30.06 -60.10 -14.29
CA GLN A 593 31.00 -60.18 -15.39
C GLN A 593 31.45 -61.64 -15.53
N HIS A 594 30.52 -62.50 -15.94
CA HIS A 594 30.76 -63.79 -16.60
C HIS A 594 29.39 -64.36 -17.00
N ASP A 595 29.04 -64.19 -18.28
CA ASP A 595 28.46 -65.22 -19.15
C ASP A 595 27.77 -64.56 -20.36
N GLU A 596 28.36 -64.78 -21.53
CA GLU A 596 27.76 -64.55 -22.84
C GLU A 596 26.59 -65.52 -23.04
N VAL A 597 25.36 -65.03 -23.04
CA VAL A 597 24.25 -65.71 -23.73
C VAL A 597 23.30 -64.68 -24.37
N ASP A 598 23.11 -64.87 -25.67
CA ASP A 598 22.16 -64.27 -26.62
C ASP A 598 20.95 -63.52 -26.05
N ALA A 599 20.91 -62.20 -26.30
CA ALA A 599 19.70 -61.38 -26.15
C ALA A 599 18.86 -61.39 -27.45
N LYS A 600 17.99 -62.39 -27.59
CA LYS A 600 16.86 -62.34 -28.53
C LYS A 600 15.67 -61.61 -27.90
N GLY A 601 15.30 -60.49 -28.53
CA GLY A 601 13.91 -60.01 -28.63
C GLY A 601 13.25 -59.47 -27.35
N ILE A 602 13.49 -58.19 -27.05
CA ILE A 602 12.50 -57.36 -26.35
C ILE A 602 11.99 -56.35 -27.38
N GLY A 603 10.71 -56.44 -27.67
CA GLY A 603 10.03 -55.70 -28.72
C GLY A 603 10.11 -54.19 -28.55
N ASN A 604 9.99 -53.53 -29.71
CA ASN A 604 9.64 -52.12 -29.86
C ASN A 604 8.36 -51.79 -29.05
N ASP A 605 8.54 -51.31 -27.82
CA ASP A 605 7.59 -50.36 -27.24
C ASP A 605 7.94 -48.97 -27.84
N ASP A 606 7.42 -48.75 -29.05
CA ASP A 606 7.39 -47.45 -29.70
C ASP A 606 6.77 -46.41 -28.75
N LEU A 607 7.45 -45.26 -28.58
CA LEU A 607 7.03 -44.06 -27.82
C LEU A 607 7.14 -44.14 -26.28
N ARG A 608 8.34 -44.40 -25.75
CA ARG A 608 8.72 -43.94 -24.40
C ARG A 608 8.58 -42.41 -24.31
N ASP A 609 7.40 -41.96 -23.87
CA ASP A 609 7.01 -40.66 -23.32
C ASP A 609 7.87 -39.45 -23.76
N THR A 610 7.45 -38.69 -24.77
CA THR A 610 8.13 -37.46 -25.26
C THR A 610 8.07 -36.26 -24.29
N SER A 611 7.75 -36.51 -23.02
CA SER A 611 7.54 -35.49 -22.00
C SER A 611 8.81 -35.10 -21.26
N TYR A 612 8.97 -33.80 -21.05
CA TYR A 612 10.07 -33.19 -20.33
C TYR A 612 9.64 -32.83 -18.89
N LEU A 613 10.61 -32.71 -17.99
CA LEU A 613 10.38 -32.28 -16.61
C LEU A 613 11.17 -31.00 -16.32
N VAL A 614 10.53 -30.03 -15.65
CA VAL A 614 11.21 -28.82 -15.18
C VAL A 614 11.57 -28.99 -13.71
N VAL A 615 12.85 -28.90 -13.40
CA VAL A 615 13.39 -29.16 -12.05
C VAL A 615 14.30 -28.02 -11.60
N GLN A 616 14.54 -27.93 -10.29
CA GLN A 616 15.66 -27.15 -9.76
C GLN A 616 16.74 -28.07 -9.20
N ASP A 617 17.99 -27.64 -9.30
CA ASP A 617 19.11 -28.21 -8.57
C ASP A 617 19.19 -27.62 -7.14
N GLY A 618 20.14 -28.10 -6.34
CA GLY A 618 20.38 -27.53 -5.00
C GLY A 618 20.98 -26.12 -5.01
N ASP A 619 21.36 -25.59 -6.19
CA ASP A 619 21.98 -24.29 -6.42
C ASP A 619 20.97 -23.28 -7.04
N PRO A 620 19.71 -23.31 -6.58
CA PRO A 620 18.53 -22.65 -7.15
C PRO A 620 18.38 -22.44 -8.67
N ASN A 621 18.97 -23.26 -9.53
CA ASN A 621 18.90 -23.09 -10.98
C ASN A 621 17.81 -23.97 -11.60
N ILE A 622 17.12 -23.46 -12.62
CA ILE A 622 16.09 -24.20 -13.34
C ILE A 622 16.67 -24.94 -14.54
N HIS A 623 16.40 -26.24 -14.57
CA HIS A 623 16.83 -27.17 -15.61
C HIS A 623 15.64 -27.82 -16.31
N LEU A 624 15.86 -28.27 -17.55
CA LEU A 624 14.87 -29.00 -18.33
C LEU A 624 15.41 -30.40 -18.62
N LEU A 625 14.73 -31.40 -18.11
CA LEU A 625 15.14 -32.80 -18.28
C LEU A 625 14.36 -33.46 -19.40
N ASP A 626 15.07 -34.27 -20.18
CA ASP A 626 14.49 -35.15 -21.19
C ASP A 626 13.79 -36.37 -20.54
N PRO A 627 13.11 -37.24 -21.32
CA PRO A 627 12.46 -38.44 -20.80
C PRO A 627 13.41 -39.42 -20.09
N MET A 628 14.72 -39.35 -20.41
CA MET A 628 15.79 -40.15 -19.82
C MET A 628 16.41 -39.49 -18.58
N LEU A 629 15.87 -38.34 -18.15
CA LEU A 629 16.34 -37.49 -17.06
C LEU A 629 17.72 -36.86 -17.29
N ASN A 630 18.13 -36.72 -18.54
CA ASN A 630 19.33 -35.95 -18.88
C ASN A 630 18.96 -34.48 -19.08
N ASP A 631 19.88 -33.60 -18.70
CA ASP A 631 19.69 -32.17 -18.86
C ASP A 631 19.79 -31.75 -20.33
N VAL A 632 18.86 -30.92 -20.77
CA VAL A 632 18.81 -30.42 -22.14
C VAL A 632 19.76 -29.24 -22.26
N THR A 633 20.90 -29.46 -22.91
CA THR A 633 21.93 -28.44 -23.13
C THR A 633 21.38 -27.17 -23.80
N SER A 634 21.97 -26.01 -23.47
CA SER A 634 21.53 -24.71 -24.00
C SER A 634 21.57 -24.63 -25.52
N LEU A 635 22.55 -25.27 -26.18
CA LEU A 635 22.65 -25.31 -27.64
C LEU A 635 21.40 -25.97 -28.26
N VAL A 636 21.04 -27.15 -27.76
CA VAL A 636 19.89 -27.92 -28.26
C VAL A 636 18.59 -27.14 -28.04
N TYR A 637 18.46 -26.49 -26.88
CA TYR A 637 17.26 -25.70 -26.58
C TYR A 637 17.18 -24.40 -27.40
N ASN A 638 18.31 -23.72 -27.63
CA ASN A 638 18.34 -22.53 -28.46
C ASN A 638 17.95 -22.82 -29.93
N ILE A 639 18.27 -24.01 -30.45
CA ILE A 639 17.77 -24.45 -31.76
C ILE A 639 16.24 -24.60 -31.74
N LYS A 640 15.68 -25.18 -30.67
CA LYS A 640 14.22 -25.28 -30.45
C LYS A 640 13.55 -23.91 -30.35
N ILE A 641 14.21 -22.92 -29.73
CA ILE A 641 13.75 -21.52 -29.64
C ILE A 641 13.65 -20.89 -31.03
N LEU A 642 14.68 -21.03 -31.86
CA LEU A 642 14.70 -20.49 -33.23
C LEU A 642 13.56 -21.08 -34.07
N LYS A 643 13.38 -22.40 -34.01
CA LYS A 643 12.29 -23.12 -34.69
C LYS A 643 10.92 -22.97 -34.01
N ASN A 644 10.84 -22.36 -32.84
CA ASN A 644 9.64 -22.24 -32.01
C ASN A 644 8.90 -23.56 -31.76
N THR A 645 9.64 -24.65 -31.56
CA THR A 645 9.04 -25.97 -31.35
C THR A 645 8.35 -26.03 -29.99
N SER A 646 7.23 -26.74 -29.93
CA SER A 646 6.55 -27.03 -28.66
C SER A 646 7.24 -28.17 -27.92
N VAL A 647 7.26 -28.07 -26.60
CA VAL A 647 7.79 -29.05 -25.67
C VAL A 647 6.65 -29.46 -24.74
N THR A 648 6.40 -30.76 -24.63
CA THR A 648 5.39 -31.30 -23.72
C THR A 648 6.01 -31.44 -22.34
N ILE A 649 5.46 -30.76 -21.33
CA ILE A 649 5.95 -30.80 -19.95
C ILE A 649 4.95 -31.59 -19.10
N LYS A 650 5.46 -32.52 -18.26
CA LYS A 650 4.67 -33.29 -17.29
C LYS A 650 4.76 -32.70 -15.89
#